data_AF-A0AAJ2H7U2-F1
#
_entry.id   AF-A0AAJ2H7U2-F1
#
_cell.length_a   1.000
_cell.length_b   1.000
_cell.length_c   1.000
_cell.angle_alpha   90.00
_cell.angle_beta   90.00
_cell.angle_gamma   90.00
#
_symmetry.space_group_name_H-M   'P 1'
#
loop_
_entity.id
_entity.type
_entity.pdbx_description
1 polymer ?
#
loop_
_entity_poly.entity_id
_entity_poly.type
_entity_poly.pdbx_seq_one_letter_code
_entity_poly.pdbx_strand_id
1 'polypeptide(L)'
;MATSTGTISTSAGPLDVSTLVSQLISAESQTQLTPLTTQASSYNTLISAYGSLKSALSSYQSAIKSLTSASFSSQKSSVSNAGTGSTLTTDPFTADVNSDDSTKILAQKLQSAGVSSGTTYNAGDSIAIKIGTNSPTFITLQANSTLAGVRDAINASKAGVTASITTDGSGDHLVLESATGGTANTIKVTANNSLSAFAYDPSSSTPSTMTQIQAPRDATKAASGTYSVAVSQLAQTAKLSSASITPGTTFDNGILAIKTGTGSTAIIQPATNTLAGVRDAINSSDAGVNATIVSDGTNDHLVITAKDSGAANTIKITGTGNYSVFSADPSGTVISPNVSTSQTYSSGTLSLKVGDTTVAINPTANGSGNIDLNQVMSAINSASAGVTASISNDGTNDHLVLTPTGSSATAAVSLTGSGDYSGLTMSGMGQLLKAQDAKLSIDGVAVTSTSNKVENAISGVTLNLAKVTTSADNFTLNISNDTSGITTAANSFVTAYNTLAKAVAGMTAQTPSTTLGQANNSAPLASESSVQTIMNQLRNTLFATVDGGNGISSLSDIGISFQKDGTLALDSTKLATAATNNFAGIANLFTGTDPDTTNTTSSKNGIVTKLQTLMTSLLSDSGIIASKTNGLQASLKINQDRQTTVQTRLSNLKDDYTNQFNRLNVTLASMQSTQSYLTQQLASLAKSS
;
A
#
# COMPACT_ATOMS: atom_id res chain seq x y z
N MET A 1 -10.67 -14.43 -70.35
CA MET A 1 -10.22 -15.00 -71.64
C MET A 1 -9.25 -14.02 -72.27
N ALA A 2 -7.94 -14.28 -72.21
CA ALA A 2 -6.95 -13.56 -73.00
C ALA A 2 -6.49 -14.51 -74.11
N THR A 3 -6.78 -14.13 -75.36
CA THR A 3 -6.44 -14.87 -76.57
C THR A 3 -4.93 -14.81 -76.81
N SER A 4 -4.23 -15.91 -76.55
CA SER A 4 -2.83 -16.09 -76.96
C SER A 4 -2.78 -16.37 -78.46
N THR A 5 -2.65 -15.31 -79.25
CA THR A 5 -2.23 -15.39 -80.66
C THR A 5 -0.71 -15.52 -80.70
N GLY A 6 -0.20 -16.74 -80.50
CA GLY A 6 1.19 -17.08 -80.79
C GLY A 6 1.26 -17.77 -82.15
N THR A 7 1.72 -17.05 -83.17
CA THR A 7 2.16 -17.66 -84.43
C THR A 7 3.38 -18.53 -84.15
N ILE A 8 3.29 -19.83 -84.42
CA ILE A 8 4.44 -20.73 -84.40
C ILE A 8 5.35 -20.32 -85.56
N SER A 9 6.42 -19.60 -85.25
CA SER A 9 7.50 -19.31 -86.19
C SER A 9 8.25 -20.61 -86.48
N THR A 10 8.24 -21.04 -87.74
CA THR A 10 8.96 -22.22 -88.24
C THR A 10 10.47 -21.97 -88.46
N SER A 11 11.04 -20.99 -87.78
CA SER A 11 12.48 -20.72 -87.71
C SER A 11 12.97 -20.92 -86.26
N ALA A 12 12.84 -22.15 -85.75
CA ALA A 12 13.27 -22.47 -84.39
C ALA A 12 14.80 -22.56 -84.32
N GLY A 13 15.43 -21.47 -83.85
CA GLY A 13 16.61 -21.60 -83.00
C GLY A 13 16.27 -22.42 -81.74
N PRO A 14 17.28 -22.79 -80.92
CA PRO A 14 17.05 -23.64 -79.75
C PRO A 14 15.95 -23.04 -78.86
N LEU A 15 14.95 -23.86 -78.50
CA LEU A 15 13.84 -23.45 -77.63
C LEU A 15 14.41 -22.81 -76.35
N ASP A 16 13.89 -21.64 -75.96
CA ASP A 16 14.20 -21.04 -74.67
C ASP A 16 13.44 -21.77 -73.56
N VAL A 17 13.98 -22.94 -73.20
CA VAL A 17 13.41 -23.85 -72.20
C VAL A 17 13.21 -23.13 -70.86
N SER A 18 14.11 -22.21 -70.50
CA SER A 18 14.08 -21.52 -69.22
C SER A 18 12.84 -20.62 -69.09
N THR A 19 12.55 -19.81 -70.11
CA THR A 19 11.38 -18.91 -70.07
C THR A 19 10.07 -19.67 -70.15
N LEU A 20 9.98 -20.70 -71.01
CA LEU A 20 8.75 -21.48 -71.20
C LEU A 20 8.37 -22.27 -69.93
N VAL A 21 9.34 -22.96 -69.32
CA VAL A 21 9.13 -23.68 -68.05
C VAL A 21 8.76 -22.72 -66.93
N SER A 22 9.40 -21.54 -66.87
CA SER A 22 9.10 -20.54 -65.85
C SER A 22 7.68 -19.98 -65.98
N GLN A 23 7.18 -19.75 -67.19
CA GLN A 23 5.80 -19.31 -67.43
C GLN A 23 4.77 -20.39 -67.07
N LEU A 24 5.02 -21.65 -67.46
CA LEU A 24 4.16 -22.79 -67.13
C LEU A 24 4.07 -23.01 -65.61
N ILE A 25 5.21 -23.02 -64.92
CA ILE A 25 5.25 -23.19 -63.47
C ILE A 25 4.63 -21.99 -62.76
N SER A 26 4.80 -20.77 -63.28
CA SER A 26 4.17 -19.58 -62.72
C SER A 26 2.64 -19.67 -62.80
N ALA A 27 2.07 -20.08 -63.94
CA ALA A 27 0.63 -20.30 -64.09
C ALA A 27 0.10 -21.39 -63.13
N GLU A 28 0.79 -22.53 -63.05
CA GLU A 28 0.42 -23.63 -62.14
C GLU A 28 0.57 -23.23 -60.66
N SER A 29 1.58 -22.43 -60.33
CA SER A 29 1.76 -21.92 -58.97
C SER A 29 0.61 -20.99 -58.57
N GLN A 30 0.14 -20.13 -59.48
CA GLN A 30 -0.97 -19.22 -59.19
C GLN A 30 -2.27 -19.98 -58.94
N THR A 31 -2.56 -21.04 -59.69
CA THR A 31 -3.80 -21.81 -59.51
C THR A 31 -3.80 -22.62 -58.21
N GLN A 32 -2.67 -23.20 -57.82
CA GLN A 32 -2.61 -24.07 -56.63
C GLN A 32 -2.29 -23.33 -55.32
N LEU A 33 -1.40 -22.33 -55.34
CA LEU A 33 -0.95 -21.65 -54.11
C LEU A 33 -1.82 -20.44 -53.73
N THR A 34 -2.43 -19.74 -54.70
CA THR A 34 -3.25 -18.57 -54.39
C THR A 34 -4.41 -18.89 -53.44
N PRO A 35 -5.21 -19.97 -53.64
CA PRO A 35 -6.30 -20.30 -52.72
C PRO A 35 -5.80 -20.62 -51.31
N LEU A 36 -4.67 -21.32 -51.18
CA LEU A 36 -4.08 -21.65 -49.88
C LEU A 36 -3.54 -20.39 -49.19
N THR A 37 -2.87 -19.51 -49.93
CA THR A 37 -2.35 -18.23 -49.42
C THR A 37 -3.47 -17.34 -48.94
N THR A 38 -4.58 -17.25 -49.69
CA THR A 38 -5.78 -16.52 -49.27
C THR A 38 -6.41 -17.11 -48.01
N GLN A 39 -6.48 -18.43 -47.89
CA GLN A 39 -6.96 -19.10 -46.67
C GLN A 39 -6.05 -18.82 -45.47
N ALA A 40 -4.73 -18.89 -45.62
CA ALA A 40 -3.77 -18.57 -44.56
C ALA A 40 -3.89 -17.11 -44.09
N SER A 41 -4.04 -16.17 -45.02
CA SER A 41 -4.30 -14.77 -44.71
C SER A 41 -5.61 -14.56 -43.94
N SER A 42 -6.66 -15.30 -44.31
CA SER A 42 -7.94 -15.29 -43.59
C SER A 42 -7.79 -15.80 -42.15
N TYR A 43 -7.10 -16.93 -41.94
CA TYR A 43 -6.83 -17.44 -40.59
C TYR A 43 -6.00 -16.46 -39.75
N ASN A 44 -4.95 -15.85 -40.30
CA ASN A 44 -4.15 -14.83 -39.60
C ASN A 44 -4.99 -13.61 -39.21
N THR A 45 -5.90 -13.17 -40.10
CA THR A 45 -6.81 -12.06 -39.84
C THR A 45 -7.77 -12.40 -38.70
N LEU A 46 -8.34 -13.60 -38.69
CA LEU A 46 -9.21 -14.08 -37.60
C LEU A 46 -8.45 -14.21 -36.28
N ILE A 47 -7.24 -14.79 -36.28
CA ILE A 47 -6.40 -14.93 -35.07
C ILE A 47 -6.12 -13.53 -34.47
N SER A 48 -5.75 -12.57 -35.31
CA SER A 48 -5.50 -11.18 -34.88
C SER A 48 -6.77 -10.54 -34.31
N ALA A 49 -7.91 -10.75 -34.96
CA ALA A 49 -9.19 -10.22 -34.49
C ALA A 49 -9.63 -10.84 -33.15
N TYR A 50 -9.44 -12.14 -32.93
CA TYR A 50 -9.64 -12.79 -31.63
C TYR A 50 -8.66 -12.27 -30.56
N GLY A 51 -7.42 -11.95 -30.94
CA GLY A 51 -6.45 -11.27 -30.06
C GLY A 51 -6.94 -9.89 -29.60
N SER A 52 -7.51 -9.11 -30.52
CA SER A 52 -8.13 -7.81 -30.20
C SER A 52 -9.37 -7.97 -29.32
N LEU A 53 -10.22 -8.98 -29.57
CA LEU A 53 -11.37 -9.29 -28.72
C LEU A 53 -10.95 -9.71 -27.31
N LYS A 54 -9.94 -10.58 -27.19
CA LYS A 54 -9.35 -10.98 -25.90
C LYS A 54 -8.87 -9.76 -25.13
N SER A 55 -8.14 -8.86 -25.80
CA SER A 55 -7.63 -7.63 -25.20
C SER A 55 -8.76 -6.71 -24.72
N ALA A 56 -9.82 -6.52 -25.51
CA ALA A 56 -10.98 -5.73 -25.12
C ALA A 56 -11.71 -6.31 -23.90
N LEU A 57 -11.87 -7.64 -23.85
CA LEU A 57 -12.48 -8.33 -22.71
C LEU A 57 -11.60 -8.28 -21.46
N SER A 58 -10.28 -8.40 -21.59
CA SER A 58 -9.34 -8.24 -20.47
C SER A 58 -9.34 -6.82 -19.90
N SER A 59 -9.43 -5.80 -20.76
CA SER A 59 -9.60 -4.40 -20.33
C SER A 59 -10.91 -4.20 -19.58
N TYR A 60 -12.01 -4.78 -20.07
CA TYR A 60 -13.30 -4.75 -19.39
C TYR A 60 -13.27 -5.48 -18.04
N GLN A 61 -12.65 -6.66 -17.98
CA GLN A 61 -12.46 -7.42 -16.74
C GLN A 61 -11.70 -6.58 -15.70
N SER A 62 -10.65 -5.89 -16.12
CA SER A 62 -9.84 -5.02 -15.24
C SER A 62 -10.66 -3.84 -14.71
N ALA A 63 -11.44 -3.19 -15.56
CA ALA A 63 -12.32 -2.09 -15.17
C ALA A 63 -13.40 -2.54 -14.17
N ILE A 64 -14.02 -3.70 -14.37
CA ILE A 64 -14.97 -4.26 -13.40
C ILE A 64 -14.26 -4.64 -12.09
N LYS A 65 -13.02 -5.15 -12.16
CA LYS A 65 -12.25 -5.51 -10.97
C LYS A 65 -11.94 -4.31 -10.07
N SER A 66 -11.81 -3.11 -10.64
CA SER A 66 -11.65 -1.88 -9.84
C SER A 66 -12.92 -1.43 -9.12
N LEU A 67 -14.09 -1.96 -9.49
CA LEU A 67 -15.36 -1.64 -8.83
C LEU A 67 -15.55 -2.60 -7.65
N THR A 68 -15.29 -2.11 -6.45
CA THR A 68 -15.35 -2.88 -5.20
C THR A 68 -16.58 -2.53 -4.37
N SER A 69 -16.83 -3.26 -3.26
CA SER A 69 -17.89 -2.94 -2.31
C SER A 69 -17.80 -1.50 -1.79
N ALA A 70 -16.58 -1.00 -1.59
CA ALA A 70 -16.30 0.40 -1.25
C ALA A 70 -16.85 1.40 -2.28
N SER A 71 -16.87 1.04 -3.57
CA SER A 71 -17.33 1.93 -4.65
C SER A 71 -18.84 2.19 -4.59
N PHE A 72 -19.61 1.29 -3.98
CA PHE A 72 -21.08 1.35 -3.95
C PHE A 72 -21.67 1.46 -2.54
N SER A 73 -20.85 1.37 -1.50
CA SER A 73 -21.31 1.39 -0.10
C SER A 73 -20.60 2.44 0.77
N SER A 74 -19.84 3.35 0.17
CA SER A 74 -19.07 4.35 0.89
C SER A 74 -19.93 5.35 1.65
N GLN A 75 -19.37 5.78 2.77
CA GLN A 75 -19.85 6.95 3.50
C GLN A 75 -18.86 8.09 3.29
N LYS A 76 -19.37 9.31 3.44
CA LYS A 76 -18.59 10.52 3.46
C LYS A 76 -18.81 11.27 4.76
N SER A 77 -17.80 12.02 5.15
CA SER A 77 -17.90 13.06 6.17
C SER A 77 -18.02 14.43 5.50
N SER A 78 -18.62 15.36 6.23
CA SER A 78 -18.47 16.78 5.99
C SER A 78 -18.45 17.51 7.33
N VAL A 79 -17.60 18.52 7.44
CA VAL A 79 -17.54 19.38 8.61
C VAL A 79 -18.22 20.71 8.27
N SER A 80 -19.02 21.24 9.19
CA SER A 80 -19.64 22.55 9.06
C SER A 80 -19.52 23.32 10.37
N ASN A 81 -19.19 24.61 10.30
CA ASN A 81 -19.23 25.52 11.44
C ASN A 81 -20.53 26.32 11.45
N ALA A 82 -21.33 26.18 12.51
CA ALA A 82 -22.54 27.00 12.73
C ALA A 82 -22.31 28.11 13.77
N GLY A 83 -21.05 28.45 14.08
CA GLY A 83 -20.68 29.48 15.03
C GLY A 83 -21.05 30.89 14.59
N THR A 84 -21.06 31.85 15.53
CA THR A 84 -21.51 33.24 15.31
C THR A 84 -20.44 34.29 15.61
N GLY A 85 -19.22 33.87 15.95
CA GLY A 85 -18.10 34.76 16.30
C GLY A 85 -17.41 35.41 15.09
N SER A 86 -16.68 36.50 15.31
CA SER A 86 -15.81 37.12 14.30
C SER A 86 -14.43 36.46 14.18
N THR A 87 -14.09 35.60 15.15
CA THR A 87 -12.83 34.86 15.25
C THR A 87 -13.04 33.36 15.07
N LEU A 88 -14.00 32.96 14.22
CA LEU A 88 -14.24 31.54 13.96
C LEU A 88 -12.98 30.90 13.39
N THR A 89 -12.69 29.71 13.89
CA THR A 89 -11.62 28.91 13.32
C THR A 89 -12.08 28.37 11.96
N THR A 90 -11.13 28.14 11.04
CA THR A 90 -11.39 27.23 9.91
C THR A 90 -11.59 25.82 10.45
N ASP A 91 -12.04 24.88 9.62
CA ASP A 91 -12.19 23.47 9.97
C ASP A 91 -11.02 22.95 10.85
N PRO A 92 -11.27 22.70 12.15
CA PRO A 92 -10.24 22.40 13.14
C PRO A 92 -9.87 20.93 13.11
N PHE A 93 -10.64 20.12 12.39
CA PHE A 93 -10.38 18.73 12.12
C PHE A 93 -10.93 18.34 10.74
N THR A 94 -10.38 17.28 10.18
CA THR A 94 -11.04 16.50 9.14
C THR A 94 -11.46 15.15 9.71
N ALA A 95 -12.36 14.46 9.03
CA ALA A 95 -12.79 13.13 9.44
C ALA A 95 -12.64 12.18 8.26
N ASP A 96 -11.86 11.12 8.42
CA ASP A 96 -11.86 10.01 7.47
C ASP A 96 -12.90 9.00 7.95
N VAL A 97 -13.96 8.83 7.16
CA VAL A 97 -14.99 7.82 7.43
C VAL A 97 -14.58 6.54 6.74
N ASN A 98 -14.75 5.45 7.46
CA ASN A 98 -14.51 4.13 6.93
C ASN A 98 -15.46 3.86 5.75
N SER A 99 -14.91 3.88 4.54
CA SER A 99 -15.68 3.83 3.29
C SER A 99 -16.18 2.44 2.92
N ASP A 100 -15.83 1.38 3.67
CA ASP A 100 -16.27 0.02 3.40
C ASP A 100 -16.27 -0.86 4.66
N ASP A 101 -17.10 -1.90 4.67
CA ASP A 101 -17.09 -2.97 5.69
C ASP A 101 -15.79 -3.80 5.60
N SER A 102 -15.08 -3.74 4.47
CA SER A 102 -13.79 -4.42 4.29
C SER A 102 -12.60 -3.68 4.94
N THR A 103 -12.75 -2.39 5.27
CA THR A 103 -11.64 -1.58 5.76
C THR A 103 -11.69 -1.44 7.28
N LYS A 104 -10.59 -1.83 7.93
CA LYS A 104 -10.28 -1.72 9.38
C LYS A 104 -11.17 -2.45 10.38
N ILE A 105 -11.40 -3.73 10.11
CA ILE A 105 -11.58 -4.70 11.19
C ILE A 105 -10.29 -4.71 12.04
N LEU A 106 -10.36 -4.44 13.34
CA LEU A 106 -9.19 -4.49 14.22
C LEU A 106 -9.01 -5.91 14.74
N ALA A 107 -7.79 -6.45 14.56
CA ALA A 107 -7.35 -7.67 15.22
C ALA A 107 -7.12 -7.43 16.71
N GLN A 108 -7.42 -8.44 17.52
CA GLN A 108 -6.98 -8.44 18.91
C GLN A 108 -5.46 -8.56 18.95
N LYS A 109 -4.82 -7.75 19.79
CA LYS A 109 -3.40 -7.85 20.11
C LYS A 109 -3.20 -8.06 21.60
N LEU A 110 -2.41 -9.07 21.94
CA LEU A 110 -2.02 -9.44 23.29
C LEU A 110 -0.51 -9.28 23.47
N GLN A 111 -0.08 -8.90 24.66
CA GLN A 111 1.33 -8.82 25.04
C GLN A 111 1.55 -9.52 26.38
N SER A 112 2.60 -10.33 26.48
CA SER A 112 2.99 -10.98 27.74
C SER A 112 3.64 -10.00 28.72
N ALA A 113 3.77 -10.40 29.98
CA ALA A 113 4.77 -9.80 30.87
C ALA A 113 6.19 -9.98 30.30
N GLY A 114 7.12 -9.13 30.73
CA GLY A 114 8.52 -9.20 30.32
C GLY A 114 9.19 -10.48 30.84
N VAL A 115 9.89 -11.17 29.95
CA VAL A 115 10.66 -12.38 30.26
C VAL A 115 12.15 -12.06 30.13
N SER A 116 12.96 -12.48 31.10
CA SER A 116 14.41 -12.25 31.01
C SER A 116 15.01 -12.86 29.74
N SER A 117 15.86 -12.09 29.05
CA SER A 117 16.48 -12.55 27.81
C SER A 117 17.34 -13.80 28.05
N GLY A 118 17.23 -14.78 27.15
CA GLY A 118 17.89 -16.08 27.28
C GLY A 118 17.12 -17.13 28.09
N THR A 119 15.90 -16.82 28.56
CA THR A 119 15.01 -17.84 29.16
C THR A 119 14.72 -18.97 28.17
N THR A 120 14.91 -20.22 28.60
CA THR A 120 14.68 -21.42 27.80
C THR A 120 13.46 -22.22 28.28
N TYR A 121 12.73 -22.80 27.33
CA TYR A 121 11.54 -23.62 27.52
C TYR A 121 11.82 -25.07 27.13
N ASN A 122 11.16 -26.02 27.79
CA ASN A 122 11.50 -27.45 27.71
C ASN A 122 10.59 -28.24 26.76
N ALA A 123 11.09 -29.39 26.29
CA ALA A 123 10.25 -30.36 25.58
C ALA A 123 9.18 -30.91 26.54
N GLY A 124 7.92 -30.59 26.27
CA GLY A 124 6.78 -30.88 27.14
C GLY A 124 5.98 -29.64 27.54
N ASP A 125 6.57 -28.46 27.37
CA ASP A 125 5.84 -27.19 27.41
C ASP A 125 4.98 -27.06 26.15
N SER A 126 3.70 -26.73 26.34
CA SER A 126 2.71 -26.65 25.28
C SER A 126 1.85 -25.40 25.41
N ILE A 127 1.48 -24.87 24.25
CA ILE A 127 0.58 -23.73 24.12
C ILE A 127 -0.51 -24.11 23.12
N ALA A 128 -1.76 -23.80 23.47
CA ALA A 128 -2.92 -24.00 22.63
C ALA A 128 -3.59 -22.65 22.38
N ILE A 129 -3.74 -22.30 21.11
CA ILE A 129 -4.32 -21.03 20.69
C ILE A 129 -5.66 -21.29 20.02
N LYS A 130 -6.70 -20.60 20.49
CA LYS A 130 -8.05 -20.63 19.94
C LYS A 130 -8.44 -19.23 19.47
N ILE A 131 -8.95 -19.13 18.24
CA ILE A 131 -9.53 -17.89 17.69
C ILE A 131 -11.05 -18.02 17.65
N GLY A 132 -11.76 -17.12 18.33
CA GLY A 132 -13.21 -17.08 18.30
C GLY A 132 -13.87 -18.40 18.71
N THR A 133 -14.69 -18.95 17.81
CA THR A 133 -15.36 -20.25 17.99
C THR A 133 -14.59 -21.43 17.40
N ASN A 134 -13.45 -21.21 16.75
CA ASN A 134 -12.66 -22.25 16.09
C ASN A 134 -12.12 -23.30 17.08
N SER A 135 -11.75 -24.47 16.59
CA SER A 135 -11.05 -25.46 17.42
C SER A 135 -9.65 -24.95 17.83
N PRO A 136 -9.18 -25.24 19.06
CA PRO A 136 -7.85 -24.85 19.51
C PRO A 136 -6.76 -25.56 18.69
N THR A 137 -5.74 -24.81 18.27
CA THR A 137 -4.53 -25.34 17.64
C THR A 137 -3.47 -25.57 18.70
N PHE A 138 -3.00 -26.81 18.83
CA PHE A 138 -1.98 -27.20 19.80
C PHE A 138 -0.58 -27.07 19.20
N ILE A 139 0.32 -26.45 19.94
CA ILE A 139 1.68 -26.16 19.52
C ILE A 139 2.62 -26.77 20.57
N THR A 140 3.58 -27.55 20.10
CA THR A 140 4.59 -28.19 20.93
C THR A 140 5.95 -27.58 20.63
N LEU A 141 6.77 -27.42 21.68
CA LEU A 141 8.11 -26.85 21.56
C LEU A 141 9.18 -27.93 21.49
N GLN A 142 10.30 -27.60 20.84
CA GLN A 142 11.53 -28.37 20.93
C GLN A 142 12.22 -28.11 22.27
N ALA A 143 13.09 -29.02 22.72
CA ALA A 143 13.89 -28.82 23.93
C ALA A 143 14.78 -27.57 23.83
N ASN A 144 14.92 -26.84 24.94
CA ASN A 144 15.73 -25.62 25.05
C ASN A 144 15.29 -24.49 24.10
N SER A 145 14.00 -24.40 23.77
CA SER A 145 13.48 -23.32 22.93
C SER A 145 13.60 -21.97 23.64
N THR A 146 14.12 -20.94 22.98
CA THR A 146 14.05 -19.56 23.48
C THR A 146 12.69 -18.93 23.18
N LEU A 147 12.41 -17.71 23.64
CA LEU A 147 11.19 -16.98 23.26
C LEU A 147 11.07 -16.81 21.73
N ALA A 148 12.20 -16.66 21.02
CA ALA A 148 12.24 -16.68 19.56
C ALA A 148 11.76 -18.03 18.99
N GLY A 149 12.17 -19.14 19.61
CA GLY A 149 11.67 -20.47 19.27
C GLY A 149 10.16 -20.61 19.52
N VAL A 150 9.62 -20.02 20.59
CA VAL A 150 8.17 -19.98 20.85
C VAL A 150 7.43 -19.21 19.76
N ARG A 151 7.91 -18.01 19.42
CA ARG A 151 7.38 -17.19 18.32
C ARG A 151 7.36 -17.97 17.01
N ASP A 152 8.47 -18.61 16.66
CA ASP A 152 8.62 -19.32 15.39
C ASP A 152 7.72 -20.55 15.33
N ALA A 153 7.58 -21.29 16.43
CA ALA A 153 6.65 -22.41 16.53
C ALA A 153 5.17 -21.97 16.36
N ILE A 154 4.78 -20.84 16.97
CA ILE A 154 3.43 -20.28 16.81
C ILE A 154 3.19 -19.88 15.36
N ASN A 155 4.11 -19.14 14.73
CA ASN A 155 3.98 -18.71 13.34
C ASN A 155 3.95 -19.90 12.36
N ALA A 156 4.75 -20.94 12.61
CA ALA A 156 4.76 -22.15 11.78
C ALA A 156 3.46 -22.97 11.89
N SER A 157 2.79 -22.93 13.05
CA SER A 157 1.56 -23.69 13.30
C SER A 157 0.33 -23.20 12.54
N LYS A 158 0.37 -21.96 12.02
CA LYS A 158 -0.77 -21.29 11.37
C LYS A 158 -2.04 -21.26 12.26
N ALA A 159 -1.88 -21.12 13.58
CA ALA A 159 -2.97 -21.09 14.56
C ALA A 159 -3.93 -19.87 14.47
N GLY A 160 -3.91 -19.13 13.37
CA GLY A 160 -4.74 -17.93 13.18
C GLY A 160 -4.21 -16.68 13.90
N VAL A 161 -2.94 -16.68 14.33
CA VAL A 161 -2.25 -15.50 14.89
C VAL A 161 -0.89 -15.31 14.21
N THR A 162 -0.38 -14.08 14.26
CA THR A 162 1.03 -13.74 14.05
C THR A 162 1.68 -13.45 15.41
N ALA A 163 2.78 -14.12 15.70
CA ALA A 163 3.61 -13.90 16.87
C ALA A 163 4.83 -13.03 16.52
N SER A 164 5.13 -12.08 17.40
CA SER A 164 6.32 -11.22 17.33
C SER A 164 6.93 -11.04 18.72
N ILE A 165 8.16 -10.50 18.78
CA ILE A 165 8.83 -10.19 20.04
C ILE A 165 9.13 -8.70 20.06
N THR A 166 8.82 -8.06 21.18
CA THR A 166 9.23 -6.69 21.51
C THR A 166 10.01 -6.73 22.80
N THR A 167 11.06 -5.91 22.92
CA THR A 167 11.90 -5.89 24.12
C THR A 167 11.77 -4.52 24.80
N ASP A 168 11.49 -4.53 26.10
CA ASP A 168 11.49 -3.33 26.94
C ASP A 168 12.30 -3.52 28.23
N GLY A 169 12.28 -2.54 29.14
CA GLY A 169 13.06 -2.58 30.39
C GLY A 169 12.67 -3.69 31.38
N SER A 170 11.53 -4.35 31.17
CA SER A 170 11.06 -5.50 31.93
C SER A 170 11.45 -6.85 31.31
N GLY A 171 11.95 -6.87 30.07
CA GLY A 171 12.44 -8.05 29.37
C GLY A 171 11.90 -8.19 27.94
N ASP A 172 11.98 -9.40 27.39
CA ASP A 172 11.41 -9.77 26.10
C ASP A 172 9.93 -10.13 26.27
N HIS A 173 9.07 -9.58 25.42
CA HIS A 173 7.63 -9.81 25.41
C HIS A 173 7.21 -10.59 24.18
N LEU A 174 6.36 -11.60 24.37
CA LEU A 174 5.65 -12.24 23.28
C LEU A 174 4.40 -11.42 22.97
N VAL A 175 4.29 -11.00 21.71
CA VAL A 175 3.15 -10.26 21.20
C VAL A 175 2.40 -11.15 20.19
N LEU A 176 1.11 -11.36 20.44
CA LEU A 176 0.23 -12.14 19.58
C LEU A 176 -0.83 -11.24 18.94
N GLU A 177 -0.95 -11.29 17.62
CA GLU A 177 -1.95 -10.56 16.85
C GLU A 177 -2.82 -11.54 16.07
N SER A 178 -4.15 -11.42 16.15
CA SER A 178 -5.05 -12.26 15.36
C SER A 178 -4.84 -12.01 13.86
N ALA A 179 -4.77 -13.06 13.06
CA ALA A 179 -4.63 -12.95 11.60
C ALA A 179 -5.89 -12.34 10.94
N THR A 180 -7.04 -12.39 11.63
CA THR A 180 -8.30 -11.81 11.20
C THR A 180 -8.84 -10.87 12.27
N GLY A 181 -9.24 -9.67 11.88
CA GLY A 181 -9.89 -8.73 12.80
C GLY A 181 -11.29 -9.18 13.23
N GLY A 182 -11.86 -8.55 14.25
CA GLY A 182 -13.30 -8.60 14.53
C GLY A 182 -13.59 -9.13 15.93
N THR A 183 -14.69 -8.70 16.55
CA THR A 183 -15.07 -9.12 17.91
C THR A 183 -15.29 -10.63 17.99
N ALA A 184 -15.66 -11.26 16.87
CA ALA A 184 -15.75 -12.72 16.75
C ALA A 184 -14.39 -13.43 16.79
N ASN A 185 -13.28 -12.75 16.46
CA ASN A 185 -11.94 -13.33 16.31
C ASN A 185 -11.05 -13.03 17.52
N THR A 186 -11.57 -13.26 18.72
CA THR A 186 -10.81 -13.11 19.97
C THR A 186 -9.82 -14.25 20.16
N ILE A 187 -8.64 -13.95 20.69
CA ILE A 187 -7.59 -14.90 21.03
C ILE A 187 -7.85 -15.45 22.43
N LYS A 188 -7.82 -16.77 22.58
CA LYS A 188 -7.67 -17.48 23.86
C LYS A 188 -6.40 -18.31 23.82
N VAL A 189 -5.57 -18.17 24.84
CA VAL A 189 -4.31 -18.89 25.00
C VAL A 189 -4.38 -19.76 26.25
N THR A 190 -4.28 -21.07 26.06
CA THR A 190 -4.09 -22.03 27.15
C THR A 190 -2.65 -22.51 27.10
N ALA A 191 -1.92 -22.43 28.21
CA ALA A 191 -0.53 -22.86 28.27
C ALA A 191 -0.27 -23.63 29.57
N ASN A 192 0.73 -24.52 29.57
CA ASN A 192 1.12 -25.30 30.75
C ASN A 192 2.58 -25.02 31.17
N ASN A 193 2.96 -25.54 32.35
CA ASN A 193 4.32 -25.50 32.87
C ASN A 193 4.92 -24.09 32.83
N SER A 194 6.13 -23.95 32.28
CA SER A 194 6.88 -22.70 32.14
C SER A 194 6.22 -21.70 31.19
N LEU A 195 5.30 -22.13 30.33
CA LEU A 195 4.55 -21.25 29.42
C LEU A 195 3.26 -20.70 30.03
N SER A 196 2.89 -21.10 31.25
CA SER A 196 1.69 -20.57 31.95
C SER A 196 1.68 -19.03 32.09
N ALA A 197 2.86 -18.39 32.02
CA ALA A 197 3.03 -16.95 31.93
C ALA A 197 2.46 -16.30 30.64
N PHE A 198 2.07 -17.11 29.65
CA PHE A 198 1.45 -16.67 28.40
C PHE A 198 -0.06 -16.97 28.32
N ALA A 199 -0.67 -17.44 29.41
CA ALA A 199 -2.09 -17.75 29.44
C ALA A 199 -2.96 -16.49 29.31
N TYR A 200 -4.03 -16.61 28.52
CA TYR A 200 -5.02 -15.56 28.35
C TYR A 200 -6.39 -16.18 28.09
N ASP A 201 -7.36 -15.86 28.96
CA ASP A 201 -8.75 -16.26 28.76
C ASP A 201 -9.68 -15.05 28.92
N PRO A 202 -10.30 -14.57 27.82
CA PRO A 202 -11.17 -13.40 27.87
C PRO A 202 -12.46 -13.65 28.68
N SER A 203 -12.77 -14.91 29.02
CA SER A 203 -13.97 -15.31 29.76
C SER A 203 -13.72 -15.68 31.23
N SER A 204 -12.46 -15.65 31.68
CA SER A 204 -12.11 -16.07 33.04
C SER A 204 -12.22 -14.93 34.05
N SER A 205 -12.70 -15.24 35.25
CA SER A 205 -12.65 -14.35 36.42
C SER A 205 -11.26 -14.32 37.10
N THR A 206 -10.33 -15.19 36.68
CA THR A 206 -8.94 -15.17 37.15
C THR A 206 -8.11 -14.18 36.32
N PRO A 207 -7.25 -13.35 36.94
CA PRO A 207 -6.35 -12.47 36.19
C PRO A 207 -5.53 -13.25 35.16
N SER A 208 -5.59 -12.85 33.89
CA SER A 208 -4.75 -13.38 32.83
C SER A 208 -3.32 -12.83 32.94
N THR A 209 -2.32 -13.59 32.50
CA THR A 209 -0.90 -13.18 32.55
C THR A 209 -0.49 -12.35 31.34
N MET A 210 -1.13 -12.53 30.18
CA MET A 210 -1.03 -11.58 29.07
C MET A 210 -2.04 -10.43 29.21
N THR A 211 -1.66 -9.26 28.73
CA THR A 211 -2.50 -8.05 28.68
C THR A 211 -3.01 -7.80 27.27
N GLN A 212 -4.28 -7.44 27.12
CA GLN A 212 -4.83 -6.97 25.86
C GLN A 212 -4.37 -5.53 25.60
N ILE A 213 -3.51 -5.36 24.60
CA ILE A 213 -2.98 -4.04 24.20
C ILE A 213 -3.75 -3.44 23.02
N GLN A 214 -4.53 -4.26 22.30
CA GLN A 214 -5.51 -3.81 21.31
C GLN A 214 -6.74 -4.72 21.40
N ALA A 215 -7.91 -4.13 21.69
CA ALA A 215 -9.17 -4.86 21.63
C ALA A 215 -9.58 -5.09 20.16
N PRO A 216 -10.14 -6.28 19.83
CA PRO A 216 -10.68 -6.51 18.50
C PRO A 216 -11.93 -5.65 18.29
N ARG A 217 -12.15 -5.22 17.04
CA ARG A 217 -13.38 -4.51 16.65
C ARG A 217 -13.85 -5.02 15.31
N ASP A 218 -15.16 -5.23 15.20
CA ASP A 218 -15.79 -5.51 13.91
C ASP A 218 -15.71 -4.28 13.01
N ALA A 219 -15.80 -4.52 11.70
CA ALA A 219 -16.13 -3.48 10.77
C ALA A 219 -17.43 -2.82 11.23
N THR A 220 -17.34 -1.57 11.62
CA THR A 220 -18.51 -0.74 11.83
C THR A 220 -18.39 0.38 10.82
N LYS A 221 -19.28 0.37 9.82
CA LYS A 221 -19.65 1.61 9.15
C LYS A 221 -19.96 2.63 10.22
N ALA A 222 -19.49 3.86 10.05
CA ALA A 222 -19.90 4.91 10.94
C ALA A 222 -21.43 5.03 10.87
N ALA A 223 -22.08 5.21 12.02
CA ALA A 223 -23.50 5.48 11.99
C ALA A 223 -23.72 6.79 11.23
N SER A 224 -24.65 6.80 10.27
CA SER A 224 -25.03 8.06 9.63
C SER A 224 -25.68 8.95 10.68
N GLY A 225 -25.24 10.21 10.74
CA GLY A 225 -25.63 11.11 11.81
C GLY A 225 -24.75 12.34 11.89
N THR A 226 -25.14 13.24 12.78
CA THR A 226 -24.43 14.48 13.06
C THR A 226 -23.85 14.44 14.47
N TYR A 227 -22.59 14.82 14.61
CA TYR A 227 -21.86 14.86 15.87
C TYR A 227 -21.32 16.27 16.09
N SER A 228 -21.62 16.89 17.23
CA SER A 228 -20.99 18.15 17.62
C SER A 228 -19.58 17.86 18.14
N VAL A 229 -18.57 18.54 17.59
CA VAL A 229 -17.17 18.30 17.95
C VAL A 229 -16.51 19.62 18.35
N ALA A 230 -15.90 19.64 19.53
CA ALA A 230 -15.10 20.75 20.01
C ALA A 230 -13.69 20.26 20.39
N VAL A 231 -12.65 20.96 19.96
CA VAL A 231 -11.24 20.61 20.23
C VAL A 231 -10.67 21.61 21.22
N SER A 232 -10.46 21.20 22.47
CA SER A 232 -9.94 22.10 23.51
C SER A 232 -8.42 22.09 23.60
N GLN A 233 -7.77 21.02 23.13
CA GLN A 233 -6.31 20.89 23.20
C GLN A 233 -5.82 19.95 22.09
N LEU A 234 -4.69 20.30 21.46
CA LEU A 234 -3.97 19.38 20.57
C LEU A 234 -2.92 18.57 21.34
N ALA A 235 -2.67 17.36 20.86
CA ALA A 235 -1.54 16.56 21.28
C ALA A 235 -0.25 17.25 20.82
N GLN A 236 0.75 17.30 21.70
CA GLN A 236 2.06 17.87 21.40
C GLN A 236 3.17 16.86 21.73
N THR A 237 4.22 16.88 20.93
CA THR A 237 5.48 16.18 21.18
C THR A 237 6.31 16.97 22.18
N ALA A 238 7.02 16.29 23.08
CA ALA A 238 8.05 16.96 23.87
C ALA A 238 9.18 17.48 22.96
N LYS A 239 9.62 18.71 23.19
CA LYS A 239 10.74 19.32 22.46
C LYS A 239 11.66 20.04 23.43
N LEU A 240 12.94 19.70 23.37
CA LEU A 240 14.01 20.23 24.21
C LEU A 240 15.04 20.97 23.37
N SER A 241 15.70 21.97 23.94
CA SER A 241 16.85 22.66 23.33
C SER A 241 17.99 22.79 24.32
N SER A 242 19.22 22.52 23.90
CA SER A 242 20.40 22.77 24.73
C SER A 242 20.60 24.27 24.93
N ALA A 243 21.40 24.60 25.94
CA ALA A 243 22.08 25.90 25.98
C ALA A 243 22.96 26.08 24.72
N SER A 244 23.36 27.31 24.43
CA SER A 244 24.22 27.63 23.28
C SER A 244 25.59 26.94 23.42
N ILE A 245 26.00 26.24 22.37
CA ILE A 245 27.27 25.50 22.28
C ILE A 245 28.14 26.17 21.22
N THR A 246 29.36 26.56 21.59
CA THR A 246 30.28 27.17 20.64
C THR A 246 30.69 26.18 19.55
N PRO A 247 30.70 26.58 18.26
CA PRO A 247 31.11 25.70 17.17
C PRO A 247 32.51 25.12 17.41
N GLY A 248 32.68 23.81 17.19
CA GLY A 248 33.94 23.10 17.43
C GLY A 248 34.12 22.52 18.84
N THR A 249 33.17 22.74 19.76
CA THR A 249 33.18 22.08 21.09
C THR A 249 33.18 20.55 20.93
N THR A 250 34.06 19.87 21.68
CA THR A 250 34.16 18.40 21.71
C THR A 250 33.58 17.78 22.99
N PHE A 251 33.12 16.54 22.88
CA PHE A 251 32.46 15.75 23.93
C PHE A 251 33.26 14.48 24.23
N ASP A 252 34.42 14.66 24.85
CA ASP A 252 35.45 13.61 24.93
C ASP A 252 35.27 12.59 26.07
N ASN A 253 34.40 12.88 27.05
CA ASN A 253 34.12 11.97 28.16
C ASN A 253 32.65 12.05 28.63
N GLY A 254 32.23 10.99 29.33
CA GLY A 254 30.91 10.88 29.94
C GLY A 254 29.98 9.90 29.22
N ILE A 255 28.76 9.79 29.74
CA ILE A 255 27.68 8.94 29.24
C ILE A 255 26.50 9.84 28.90
N LEU A 256 25.90 9.61 27.73
CA LEU A 256 24.63 10.19 27.35
C LEU A 256 23.58 9.08 27.32
N ALA A 257 22.51 9.25 28.09
CA ALA A 257 21.41 8.31 28.14
C ALA A 257 20.08 9.06 27.92
N ILE A 258 19.21 8.52 27.08
CA ILE A 258 17.92 9.12 26.75
C ILE A 258 16.82 8.11 27.05
N LYS A 259 15.77 8.56 27.72
CA LYS A 259 14.55 7.81 27.96
C LYS A 259 13.35 8.62 27.52
N THR A 260 12.49 8.03 26.68
CA THR A 260 11.19 8.61 26.31
C THR A 260 10.06 7.88 27.01
N GLY A 261 9.23 8.63 27.73
CA GLY A 261 8.09 8.11 28.48
C GLY A 261 8.44 6.93 29.38
N THR A 262 7.67 5.85 29.29
CA THR A 262 7.91 4.60 30.02
C THR A 262 8.85 3.64 29.30
N GLY A 263 9.39 4.03 28.13
CA GLY A 263 10.28 3.20 27.34
C GLY A 263 11.63 2.91 28.02
N SER A 264 12.41 2.03 27.40
CA SER A 264 13.77 1.72 27.84
C SER A 264 14.70 2.92 27.74
N THR A 265 15.68 2.98 28.64
CA THR A 265 16.76 3.97 28.54
C THR A 265 17.75 3.53 27.48
N ALA A 266 17.90 4.32 26.42
CA ALA A 266 18.92 4.11 25.40
C ALA A 266 20.23 4.80 25.83
N ILE A 267 21.33 4.05 25.83
CA ILE A 267 22.67 4.61 26.01
C ILE A 267 23.19 5.02 24.63
N ILE A 268 23.60 6.28 24.50
CA ILE A 268 24.04 6.88 23.25
C ILE A 268 25.56 6.92 23.23
N GLN A 269 26.15 6.34 22.18
CA GLN A 269 27.59 6.33 21.97
C GLN A 269 27.96 6.97 20.63
N PRO A 270 28.40 8.24 20.62
CA PRO A 270 28.81 8.92 19.41
C PRO A 270 30.04 8.30 18.73
N ALA A 271 30.02 8.21 17.41
CA ALA A 271 31.18 7.76 16.62
C ALA A 271 32.27 8.85 16.51
N THR A 272 31.88 10.12 16.67
CA THR A 272 32.81 11.26 16.75
C THR A 272 32.44 12.12 17.96
N ASN A 273 33.43 12.75 18.57
CA ASN A 273 33.23 13.60 19.76
C ASN A 273 32.69 15.00 19.39
N THR A 274 32.11 15.18 18.20
CA THR A 274 31.56 16.47 17.74
C THR A 274 30.07 16.56 18.04
N LEU A 275 29.50 17.76 18.11
CA LEU A 275 28.04 17.94 18.25
C LEU A 275 27.25 17.22 17.14
N ALA A 276 27.78 17.20 15.91
CA ALA A 276 27.21 16.44 14.79
C ALA A 276 27.24 14.93 15.07
N GLY A 277 28.35 14.40 15.61
CA GLY A 277 28.45 13.02 16.05
C GLY A 277 27.43 12.66 17.13
N VAL A 278 27.18 13.56 18.09
CA VAL A 278 26.13 13.38 19.10
C VAL A 278 24.75 13.30 18.47
N ARG A 279 24.40 14.26 17.59
CA ARG A 279 23.14 14.26 16.84
C ARG A 279 22.94 12.95 16.07
N ASP A 280 23.95 12.53 15.32
CA ASP A 280 23.86 11.37 14.43
C ASP A 280 23.70 10.07 15.24
N ALA A 281 24.37 9.97 16.39
CA ALA A 281 24.21 8.83 17.29
C ALA A 281 22.84 8.78 17.97
N ILE A 282 22.26 9.93 18.35
CA ILE A 282 20.88 9.99 18.85
C ILE A 282 19.90 9.53 17.75
N ASN A 283 20.05 10.04 16.52
CA ASN A 283 19.17 9.68 15.40
C ASN A 283 19.29 8.22 14.96
N SER A 284 20.47 7.62 15.14
CA SER A 284 20.71 6.20 14.85
C SER A 284 20.27 5.27 15.99
N SER A 285 19.85 5.82 17.13
CA SER A 285 19.40 5.05 18.29
C SER A 285 17.88 4.83 18.30
N ASP A 286 17.44 3.79 19.02
CA ASP A 286 16.02 3.51 19.28
C ASP A 286 15.46 4.33 20.47
N ALA A 287 16.08 5.45 20.83
CA ALA A 287 15.74 6.27 21.99
C ALA A 287 14.39 7.02 21.90
N GLY A 288 13.54 6.74 20.89
CA GLY A 288 12.24 7.40 20.73
C GLY A 288 12.26 8.89 20.38
N VAL A 289 13.43 9.46 20.04
CA VAL A 289 13.59 10.89 19.71
C VAL A 289 14.26 11.11 18.35
N ASN A 290 14.10 12.33 17.81
CA ASN A 290 14.88 12.88 16.71
C ASN A 290 15.70 14.07 17.22
N ALA A 291 16.98 14.12 16.86
CA ALA A 291 17.90 15.21 17.17
C ALA A 291 18.22 16.02 15.90
N THR A 292 18.31 17.34 16.06
CA THR A 292 18.80 18.26 15.02
C THR A 292 19.67 19.34 15.66
N ILE A 293 20.52 19.98 14.84
CA ILE A 293 21.33 21.12 15.27
C ILE A 293 20.72 22.37 14.64
N VAL A 294 20.42 23.35 15.48
CA VAL A 294 19.93 24.68 15.06
C VAL A 294 21.00 25.70 15.42
N SER A 295 21.49 26.44 14.42
CA SER A 295 22.44 27.53 14.64
C SER A 295 21.68 28.85 14.83
N ASP A 296 22.09 29.64 15.82
CA ASP A 296 21.60 31.01 16.03
C ASP A 296 22.42 32.06 15.24
N GLY A 297 23.40 31.61 14.46
CA GLY A 297 24.37 32.42 13.71
C GLY A 297 25.71 32.63 14.42
N THR A 298 25.77 32.40 15.74
CA THR A 298 26.98 32.51 16.57
C THR A 298 27.33 31.18 17.26
N ASN A 299 26.31 30.48 17.75
CA ASN A 299 26.40 29.23 18.47
C ASN A 299 25.40 28.20 17.91
N ASP A 300 25.62 26.95 18.29
CA ASP A 300 24.78 25.81 17.91
C ASP A 300 23.95 25.33 19.10
N HIS A 301 22.74 24.87 18.82
CA HIS A 301 21.83 24.25 19.79
C HIS A 301 21.45 22.85 19.33
N LEU A 302 21.62 21.87 20.22
CA LEU A 302 21.04 20.55 20.01
C LEU A 302 19.56 20.61 20.38
N VAL A 303 18.70 20.39 19.40
CA VAL A 303 17.25 20.32 19.58
C VAL A 303 16.81 18.88 19.46
N ILE A 304 16.14 18.38 20.51
CA ILE A 304 15.67 17.00 20.59
C ILE A 304 14.15 17.01 20.65
N THR A 305 13.51 16.24 19.78
CA THR A 305 12.05 16.15 19.67
C THR A 305 11.61 14.70 19.82
N ALA A 306 10.60 14.42 20.63
CA ALA A 306 10.02 13.09 20.73
C ALA A 306 9.41 12.68 19.38
N LYS A 307 9.54 11.41 18.99
CA LYS A 307 8.95 10.89 17.75
C LYS A 307 7.42 10.89 17.81
N ASP A 308 6.87 10.63 19.00
CA ASP A 308 5.43 10.54 19.25
C ASP A 308 4.92 11.69 20.14
N SER A 309 3.67 12.11 19.89
CA SER A 309 2.95 13.09 20.73
C SER A 309 2.26 12.41 21.91
N GLY A 310 1.74 13.20 22.85
CA GLY A 310 0.96 12.68 23.98
C GLY A 310 1.69 12.83 25.30
N ALA A 311 0.95 12.93 26.40
CA ALA A 311 1.46 13.27 27.73
C ALA A 311 2.47 12.25 28.27
N ALA A 312 2.36 10.98 27.86
CA ALA A 312 3.32 9.94 28.25
C ALA A 312 4.69 10.12 27.59
N ASN A 313 4.77 10.73 26.41
CA ASN A 313 5.98 10.85 25.59
C ASN A 313 6.89 12.01 26.02
N THR A 314 7.13 12.10 27.32
CA THR A 314 8.13 13.00 27.92
C THR A 314 9.55 12.54 27.58
N ILE A 315 10.53 13.45 27.61
CA ILE A 315 11.93 13.14 27.36
C ILE A 315 12.72 13.38 28.64
N LYS A 316 13.45 12.35 29.08
CA LYS A 316 14.47 12.44 30.12
C LYS A 316 15.83 12.17 29.51
N ILE A 317 16.79 13.04 29.77
CA ILE A 317 18.16 12.90 29.32
C ILE A 317 19.08 12.96 30.53
N THR A 318 19.94 11.97 30.65
CA THR A 318 20.99 11.92 31.66
C THR A 318 22.33 12.03 30.95
N GLY A 319 23.00 13.16 31.11
CA GLY A 319 24.36 13.38 30.65
C GLY A 319 25.34 13.44 31.81
N THR A 320 26.49 12.78 31.69
CA THR A 320 27.62 12.92 32.62
C THR A 320 28.85 13.47 31.90
N GLY A 321 29.85 13.96 32.64
CA GLY A 321 31.04 14.57 32.05
C GLY A 321 30.68 15.73 31.11
N ASN A 322 31.29 15.76 29.91
CA ASN A 322 30.99 16.76 28.89
C ASN A 322 29.54 16.69 28.36
N TYR A 323 28.84 15.56 28.50
CA TYR A 323 27.44 15.41 28.08
C TYR A 323 26.43 16.02 29.07
N SER A 324 26.86 16.43 30.26
CA SER A 324 25.99 17.04 31.28
C SER A 324 25.24 18.28 30.78
N VAL A 325 25.75 18.96 29.75
CA VAL A 325 25.07 20.08 29.08
C VAL A 325 23.75 19.70 28.41
N PHE A 326 23.55 18.41 28.12
CA PHE A 326 22.34 17.86 27.51
C PHE A 326 21.38 17.23 28.53
N SER A 327 21.72 17.23 29.82
CA SER A 327 20.82 16.69 30.84
C SER A 327 19.48 17.42 30.80
N ALA A 328 18.39 16.68 31.02
CA ALA A 328 17.04 17.21 31.01
C ALA A 328 16.12 16.30 31.82
N ASP A 329 15.35 16.87 32.73
CA ASP A 329 14.32 16.13 33.45
C ASP A 329 12.92 16.59 33.01
N PRO A 330 11.94 15.68 32.86
CA PRO A 330 10.56 16.05 32.52
C PRO A 330 9.90 17.04 33.48
N SER A 331 10.36 17.11 34.74
CA SER A 331 9.92 18.11 35.73
C SER A 331 10.34 19.54 35.38
N GLY A 332 11.30 19.71 34.46
CA GLY A 332 11.90 21.00 34.13
C GLY A 332 12.97 21.45 35.14
N THR A 333 13.32 20.62 36.12
CA THR A 333 14.33 20.94 37.13
C THR A 333 15.73 20.53 36.69
N VAL A 334 16.75 21.24 37.19
CA VAL A 334 18.16 20.90 37.04
C VAL A 334 18.71 20.57 38.42
N ILE A 335 19.37 19.44 38.57
CA ILE A 335 19.82 18.92 39.86
C ILE A 335 21.35 18.82 39.85
N SER A 336 22.01 19.27 40.92
CA SER A 336 23.45 19.14 41.08
C SER A 336 23.89 17.68 41.21
N PRO A 337 25.16 17.38 40.89
CA PRO A 337 25.83 16.18 41.41
C PRO A 337 25.73 16.09 42.95
N ASN A 338 26.08 14.92 43.50
CA ASN A 338 26.05 14.66 44.94
C ASN A 338 26.95 15.64 45.71
N VAL A 339 26.39 16.33 46.69
CA VAL A 339 27.11 17.20 47.62
C VAL A 339 27.07 16.58 49.01
N SER A 340 28.22 16.47 49.68
CA SER A 340 28.24 16.02 51.08
C SER A 340 27.51 17.02 51.99
N THR A 341 26.72 16.53 52.95
CA THR A 341 25.88 17.35 53.86
C THR A 341 26.67 18.33 54.75
N SER A 342 27.99 18.25 54.77
CA SER A 342 28.88 19.18 55.49
C SER A 342 29.90 19.88 54.58
N GLN A 343 29.69 19.85 53.26
CA GLN A 343 30.60 20.50 52.32
C GLN A 343 30.58 22.03 52.49
N THR A 344 31.77 22.61 52.64
CA THR A 344 31.97 24.06 52.64
C THR A 344 32.70 24.52 51.38
N TYR A 345 32.51 25.79 51.02
CA TYR A 345 33.11 26.44 49.87
C TYR A 345 33.89 27.67 50.32
N SER A 346 35.14 27.83 49.90
CA SER A 346 36.01 28.93 50.37
C SER A 346 36.70 29.69 49.22
N SER A 347 36.71 29.13 48.01
CA SER A 347 37.31 29.74 46.83
C SER A 347 36.58 29.38 45.53
N GLY A 348 36.63 30.29 44.54
CA GLY A 348 36.04 30.11 43.22
C GLY A 348 34.88 31.06 42.91
N THR A 349 34.23 30.84 41.77
CA THR A 349 33.12 31.67 41.25
C THR A 349 31.94 30.80 40.83
N LEU A 350 30.71 31.26 41.07
CA LEU A 350 29.50 30.72 40.43
C LEU A 350 29.00 31.68 39.36
N SER A 351 28.61 31.11 38.22
CA SER A 351 27.90 31.83 37.17
C SER A 351 26.67 31.02 36.75
N LEU A 352 25.49 31.63 36.91
CA LEU A 352 24.20 31.08 36.53
C LEU A 352 23.79 31.66 35.18
N LYS A 353 23.59 30.80 34.19
CA LYS A 353 23.06 31.17 32.88
C LYS A 353 21.65 30.61 32.71
N VAL A 354 20.70 31.48 32.37
CA VAL A 354 19.30 31.13 32.07
C VAL A 354 18.96 31.69 30.70
N GLY A 355 18.73 30.79 29.73
CA GLY A 355 18.70 31.14 28.32
C GLY A 355 20.04 31.74 27.90
N ASP A 356 20.03 32.97 27.41
CA ASP A 356 21.24 33.71 27.02
C ASP A 356 21.75 34.66 28.11
N THR A 357 20.99 34.83 29.19
CA THR A 357 21.35 35.75 30.28
C THR A 357 22.29 35.06 31.26
N THR A 358 23.42 35.69 31.57
CA THR A 358 24.42 35.18 32.53
C THR A 358 24.50 36.11 33.74
N VAL A 359 24.42 35.56 34.94
CA VAL A 359 24.47 36.27 36.23
C VAL A 359 25.53 35.64 37.12
N ALA A 360 26.46 36.45 37.63
CA ALA A 360 27.42 36.01 38.64
C ALA A 360 26.69 35.83 39.99
N ILE A 361 26.91 34.69 40.65
CA ILE A 361 26.36 34.39 41.97
C ILE A 361 27.49 34.46 42.97
N ASN A 362 27.30 35.31 43.99
CA ASN A 362 28.31 35.56 45.02
C ASN A 362 27.73 35.19 46.40
N PRO A 363 27.84 33.92 46.83
CA PRO A 363 27.37 33.51 48.15
C PRO A 363 28.15 34.20 49.28
N THR A 364 27.44 34.62 50.32
CA THR A 364 28.04 35.22 51.52
C THR A 364 28.18 34.19 52.63
N ALA A 365 29.24 34.29 53.44
CA ALA A 365 29.45 33.39 54.56
C ALA A 365 28.30 33.44 55.58
N ASN A 366 28.00 32.28 56.18
CA ASN A 366 27.08 32.16 57.30
C ASN A 366 27.67 32.78 58.59
N GLY A 367 26.90 32.80 59.67
CA GLY A 367 27.34 33.36 60.96
C GLY A 367 28.55 32.65 61.61
N SER A 368 29.00 31.52 61.07
CA SER A 368 30.22 30.79 61.48
C SER A 368 31.41 31.03 60.54
N GLY A 369 31.28 31.92 59.55
CA GLY A 369 32.35 32.27 58.60
C GLY A 369 32.52 31.31 57.41
N ASN A 370 31.64 30.31 57.27
CA ASN A 370 31.70 29.32 56.19
C ASN A 370 30.60 29.56 55.15
N ILE A 371 30.84 29.18 53.89
CA ILE A 371 29.79 29.11 52.87
C ILE A 371 29.41 27.64 52.70
N ASP A 372 28.15 27.31 52.91
CA ASP A 372 27.56 25.98 52.70
C ASP A 372 26.51 26.03 51.58
N LEU A 373 25.89 24.89 51.26
CA LEU A 373 24.90 24.81 50.17
C LEU A 373 23.66 25.69 50.43
N ASN A 374 23.32 25.98 51.70
CA ASN A 374 22.23 26.90 52.03
C ASN A 374 22.56 28.33 51.62
N GLN A 375 23.79 28.79 51.86
CA GLN A 375 24.24 30.10 51.41
C GLN A 375 24.27 30.19 49.87
N VAL A 376 24.65 29.12 49.18
CA VAL A 376 24.60 29.05 47.72
C VAL A 376 23.16 29.17 47.20
N MET A 377 22.23 28.37 47.74
CA MET A 377 20.81 28.43 47.41
C MET A 377 20.22 29.83 47.65
N SER A 378 20.48 30.42 48.82
CA SER A 378 20.00 31.76 49.17
C SER A 378 20.55 32.83 48.22
N ALA A 379 21.82 32.75 47.83
CA ALA A 379 22.42 33.69 46.88
C ALA A 379 21.79 33.59 45.48
N ILE A 380 21.50 32.37 45.02
CA ILE A 380 20.81 32.15 43.74
C ILE A 380 19.39 32.74 43.78
N ASN A 381 18.63 32.44 44.84
CA ASN A 381 17.27 32.97 45.01
C ASN A 381 17.27 34.50 45.12
N SER A 382 18.26 35.09 45.79
CA SER A 382 18.39 36.54 45.93
C SER A 382 18.75 37.23 44.61
N ALA A 383 19.51 36.56 43.73
CA ALA A 383 19.86 37.08 42.41
C ALA A 383 18.64 37.22 41.47
N SER A 384 17.51 36.56 41.78
CA SER A 384 16.25 36.64 41.00
C SER A 384 16.44 36.38 39.50
N ALA A 385 17.38 35.51 39.14
CA ALA A 385 17.83 35.28 37.77
C ALA A 385 16.90 34.36 36.95
N GLY A 386 15.60 34.29 37.27
CA GLY A 386 14.62 33.47 36.55
C GLY A 386 14.58 31.99 36.95
N VAL A 387 15.20 31.63 38.08
CA VAL A 387 15.12 30.29 38.69
C VAL A 387 14.81 30.40 40.18
N THR A 388 14.16 29.37 40.72
CA THR A 388 14.08 29.12 42.16
C THR A 388 15.04 27.98 42.50
N ALA A 389 15.97 28.23 43.41
CA ALA A 389 16.84 27.24 44.00
C ALA A 389 16.23 26.62 45.26
N SER A 390 16.35 25.31 45.41
CA SER A 390 16.04 24.56 46.63
C SER A 390 17.11 23.51 46.89
N ILE A 391 17.12 22.94 48.09
CA ILE A 391 17.96 21.79 48.44
C ILE A 391 17.06 20.57 48.63
N SER A 392 17.44 19.46 48.01
CA SER A 392 16.86 18.13 48.29
C SER A 392 17.92 17.21 48.88
N ASN A 393 17.58 16.41 49.88
CA ASN A 393 18.46 15.42 50.47
C ASN A 393 17.97 14.01 50.08
N ASP A 394 18.86 13.16 49.58
CA ASP A 394 18.55 11.78 49.13
C ASP A 394 18.68 10.72 50.25
N GLY A 395 18.92 11.17 51.49
CA GLY A 395 19.25 10.36 52.66
C GLY A 395 20.76 10.25 52.95
N THR A 396 21.62 10.55 51.96
CA THR A 396 23.08 10.46 52.09
C THR A 396 23.78 11.76 51.69
N ASN A 397 23.30 12.43 50.65
CA ASN A 397 23.87 13.63 50.06
C ASN A 397 22.79 14.71 49.89
N ASP A 398 23.24 15.96 49.88
CA ASP A 398 22.44 17.10 49.45
C ASP A 398 22.58 17.32 47.94
N HIS A 399 21.52 17.86 47.34
CA HIS A 399 21.49 18.29 45.96
C HIS A 399 20.88 19.68 45.88
N LEU A 400 21.54 20.56 45.12
CA LEU A 400 20.96 21.84 44.72
C LEU A 400 20.06 21.61 43.51
N VAL A 401 18.79 22.00 43.64
CA VAL A 401 17.78 21.89 42.60
C VAL A 401 17.43 23.29 42.11
N LEU A 402 17.55 23.52 40.80
CA LEU A 402 17.17 24.76 40.14
C LEU A 402 15.91 24.52 39.31
N THR A 403 14.86 25.28 39.60
CA THR A 403 13.60 25.26 38.83
C THR A 403 13.44 26.58 38.09
N PRO A 404 13.52 26.63 36.76
CA PRO A 404 13.20 27.85 36.00
C PRO A 404 11.75 28.28 36.23
N THR A 405 11.53 29.60 36.35
CA THR A 405 10.22 30.18 36.68
C THR A 405 9.83 31.34 35.77
N GLY A 406 8.54 31.70 35.79
CA GLY A 406 7.99 32.82 35.04
C GLY A 406 8.23 32.69 33.53
N SER A 407 8.65 33.78 32.89
CA SER A 407 8.97 33.82 31.45
C SER A 407 10.16 32.95 31.04
N SER A 408 10.93 32.43 32.01
CA SER A 408 12.09 31.56 31.76
C SER A 408 11.78 30.08 31.91
N ALA A 409 10.51 29.69 32.14
CA ALA A 409 10.12 28.30 32.38
C ALA A 409 10.51 27.32 31.25
N THR A 410 10.77 27.82 30.05
CA THR A 410 11.18 27.04 28.87
C THR A 410 12.67 27.17 28.55
N ALA A 411 13.41 28.01 29.28
CA ALA A 411 14.81 28.31 29.00
C ALA A 411 15.75 27.21 29.49
N ALA A 412 16.86 27.01 28.77
CA ALA A 412 17.94 26.17 29.26
C ALA A 412 18.60 26.84 30.47
N VAL A 413 18.94 26.05 31.49
CA VAL A 413 19.54 26.55 32.74
C VAL A 413 20.89 25.87 32.92
N SER A 414 21.93 26.64 33.22
CA SER A 414 23.21 26.09 33.60
C SER A 414 23.83 26.88 34.75
N LEU A 415 24.44 26.17 35.69
CA LEU A 415 25.27 26.74 36.73
C LEU A 415 26.69 26.25 36.48
N THR A 416 27.63 27.17 36.40
CA THR A 416 29.06 26.87 36.23
C THR A 416 29.81 27.31 37.47
N GLY A 417 30.57 26.38 38.06
CA GLY A 417 31.39 26.63 39.23
C GLY A 417 32.88 26.47 38.92
N SER A 418 33.72 27.31 39.51
CA SER A 418 35.18 27.16 39.52
C SER A 418 35.70 26.93 40.94
N GLY A 419 36.93 26.44 41.09
CA GLY A 419 37.51 26.16 42.41
C GLY A 419 36.69 25.14 43.20
N ASP A 420 36.37 25.47 44.46
CA ASP A 420 35.59 24.59 45.36
C ASP A 420 34.16 24.36 44.84
N TYR A 421 33.65 25.30 44.03
CA TYR A 421 32.32 25.21 43.45
C TYR A 421 32.25 24.34 42.19
N SER A 422 33.37 23.81 41.70
CA SER A 422 33.41 22.98 40.49
C SER A 422 32.41 21.82 40.53
N GLY A 423 32.21 21.22 41.71
CA GLY A 423 31.25 20.13 41.95
C GLY A 423 29.77 20.53 41.86
N LEU A 424 29.45 21.83 41.83
CA LEU A 424 28.09 22.35 41.63
C LEU A 424 27.77 22.64 40.16
N THR A 425 28.70 22.37 39.25
CA THR A 425 28.46 22.57 37.82
C THR A 425 27.33 21.65 37.36
N MET A 426 26.28 22.23 36.82
CA MET A 426 25.10 21.52 36.32
C MET A 426 24.53 22.26 35.13
N SER A 427 23.84 21.53 34.25
CA SER A 427 23.17 22.12 33.10
C SER A 427 21.93 21.32 32.76
N GLY A 428 20.94 22.01 32.22
CA GLY A 428 19.63 21.51 31.86
C GLY A 428 19.21 22.07 30.52
N MET A 429 18.75 21.20 29.61
CA MET A 429 18.09 21.66 28.39
C MET A 429 16.79 22.40 28.72
N GLY A 430 16.45 23.40 27.91
CA GLY A 430 15.18 24.11 28.00
C GLY A 430 14.04 23.32 27.36
N GLN A 431 12.85 23.37 27.95
CA GLN A 431 11.65 22.71 27.43
C GLN A 431 10.86 23.65 26.51
N LEU A 432 11.06 23.53 25.20
CA LEU A 432 10.37 24.33 24.18
C LEU A 432 8.89 23.93 24.02
N LEU A 433 8.59 22.64 24.05
CA LEU A 433 7.23 22.11 24.01
C LEU A 433 7.10 20.99 25.05
N LYS A 434 6.01 21.02 25.81
CA LYS A 434 5.67 19.97 26.76
C LYS A 434 4.84 18.90 26.07
N ALA A 435 5.18 17.63 26.31
CA ALA A 435 4.37 16.49 25.93
C ALA A 435 2.98 16.58 26.58
N GLN A 436 1.93 16.50 25.76
CA GLN A 436 0.54 16.51 26.23
C GLN A 436 -0.38 15.80 25.24
N ASP A 437 -1.49 15.28 25.73
CA ASP A 437 -2.54 14.63 24.92
C ASP A 437 -3.45 15.65 24.24
N ALA A 438 -4.10 15.24 23.15
CA ALA A 438 -5.24 15.94 22.58
C ALA A 438 -6.46 15.77 23.49
N LYS A 439 -7.26 16.83 23.62
CA LYS A 439 -8.53 16.83 24.33
C LYS A 439 -9.60 17.39 23.41
N LEU A 440 -10.69 16.65 23.29
CA LEU A 440 -11.85 17.02 22.50
C LEU A 440 -13.13 16.57 23.19
N SER A 441 -14.26 17.10 22.73
CA SER A 441 -15.59 16.71 23.16
C SER A 441 -16.40 16.32 21.93
N ILE A 442 -17.09 15.18 22.00
CA ILE A 442 -18.00 14.68 20.96
C ILE A 442 -19.39 14.56 21.59
N ASP A 443 -20.34 15.38 21.16
CA ASP A 443 -21.68 15.48 21.76
C ASP A 443 -21.68 15.68 23.29
N GLY A 444 -20.68 16.43 23.78
CA GLY A 444 -20.48 16.68 25.21
C GLY A 444 -19.68 15.60 25.96
N VAL A 445 -19.35 14.48 25.31
CA VAL A 445 -18.50 13.42 25.89
C VAL A 445 -17.03 13.78 25.72
N ALA A 446 -16.31 13.90 26.83
CA ALA A 446 -14.88 14.18 26.81
C ALA A 446 -14.08 12.98 26.30
N VAL A 447 -13.23 13.23 25.31
CA VAL A 447 -12.30 12.26 24.71
C VAL A 447 -10.88 12.79 24.89
N THR A 448 -9.96 11.90 25.23
CA THR A 448 -8.52 12.19 25.29
C THR A 448 -7.79 11.24 24.35
N SER A 449 -6.78 11.74 23.65
CA SER A 449 -5.98 10.96 22.69
C SER A 449 -4.51 11.34 22.76
N THR A 450 -3.61 10.38 22.71
CA THR A 450 -2.16 10.63 22.66
C THR A 450 -1.71 11.24 21.33
N SER A 451 -2.54 11.15 20.29
CA SER A 451 -2.28 11.69 18.95
C SER A 451 -3.37 12.64 18.47
N ASN A 452 -3.00 13.55 17.57
CA ASN A 452 -3.95 14.37 16.81
C ASN A 452 -4.69 13.56 15.74
N LYS A 453 -4.27 12.32 15.47
CA LYS A 453 -5.05 11.33 14.71
C LYS A 453 -5.87 10.50 15.69
N VAL A 454 -7.07 10.98 16.01
CA VAL A 454 -7.96 10.35 16.98
C VAL A 454 -8.74 9.24 16.29
N GLU A 455 -8.34 8.01 16.54
CA GLU A 455 -9.04 6.82 16.06
C GLU A 455 -10.02 6.31 17.14
N ASN A 456 -11.10 5.67 16.72
CA ASN A 456 -12.05 4.96 17.60
C ASN A 456 -12.83 5.83 18.60
N ALA A 457 -12.75 7.16 18.52
CA ALA A 457 -13.59 8.05 19.32
C ALA A 457 -15.06 8.01 18.84
N ILE A 458 -15.26 7.90 17.52
CA ILE A 458 -16.53 7.50 16.90
C ILE A 458 -16.24 6.21 16.12
N SER A 459 -17.12 5.21 16.25
CA SER A 459 -16.96 3.94 15.54
C SER A 459 -16.92 4.17 14.04
N GLY A 460 -15.91 3.62 13.36
CA GLY A 460 -15.74 3.79 11.90
C GLY A 460 -15.23 5.17 11.46
N VAL A 461 -14.74 6.02 12.38
CA VAL A 461 -14.23 7.36 12.05
C VAL A 461 -12.84 7.57 12.65
N THR A 462 -11.97 8.16 11.83
CA THR A 462 -10.72 8.80 12.30
C THR A 462 -10.90 10.32 12.23
N LEU A 463 -10.69 11.01 13.34
CA LEU A 463 -10.62 12.48 13.35
C LEU A 463 -9.16 12.91 13.27
N ASN A 464 -8.82 13.77 12.31
CA ASN A 464 -7.49 14.38 12.19
C ASN A 464 -7.57 15.81 12.69
N LEU A 465 -7.10 16.07 13.91
CA LEU A 465 -7.15 17.37 14.56
C LEU A 465 -6.01 18.27 14.07
N ALA A 466 -6.33 19.53 13.81
CA ALA A 466 -5.39 20.52 13.28
C ALA A 466 -5.37 21.82 14.11
N LYS A 467 -6.48 22.19 14.75
CA LYS A 467 -6.61 23.45 15.52
C LYS A 467 -7.46 23.24 16.76
N VAL A 468 -7.24 24.10 17.76
CA VAL A 468 -8.16 24.24 18.89
C VAL A 468 -9.36 25.10 18.49
N THR A 469 -10.54 24.77 18.99
CA THR A 469 -11.77 25.54 18.83
C THR A 469 -11.93 26.56 19.94
N THR A 470 -12.65 27.64 19.63
CA THR A 470 -13.09 28.65 20.60
C THR A 470 -14.49 28.34 21.11
N SER A 471 -14.92 29.00 22.19
CA SER A 471 -16.29 28.85 22.72
C SER A 471 -17.38 29.41 21.78
N ALA A 472 -17.00 30.16 20.74
CA ALA A 472 -17.91 30.69 19.72
C ALA A 472 -18.04 29.77 18.49
N ASP A 473 -17.17 28.76 18.37
CA ASP A 473 -17.23 27.77 17.31
C ASP A 473 -18.30 26.71 17.63
N ASN A 474 -19.00 26.23 16.60
CA ASN A 474 -19.93 25.11 16.73
C ASN A 474 -19.77 24.18 15.53
N PHE A 475 -18.73 23.35 15.56
CA PHE A 475 -18.46 22.41 14.49
C PHE A 475 -19.33 21.16 14.61
N THR A 476 -19.99 20.83 13.51
CA THR A 476 -20.74 19.58 13.36
C THR A 476 -20.05 18.72 12.31
N LEU A 477 -19.72 17.49 12.69
CA LEU A 477 -19.34 16.42 11.78
C LEU A 477 -20.61 15.71 11.32
N ASN A 478 -20.91 15.79 10.03
CA ASN A 478 -21.99 15.04 9.40
C ASN A 478 -21.44 13.82 8.67
N ILE A 479 -21.98 12.65 8.97
CA ILE A 479 -21.65 11.38 8.34
C ILE A 479 -22.89 10.90 7.58
N SER A 480 -22.72 10.67 6.28
CA SER A 480 -23.81 10.20 5.42
C SER A 480 -23.31 9.22 4.37
N ASN A 481 -24.23 8.43 3.82
CA ASN A 481 -23.96 7.65 2.61
C ASN A 481 -23.49 8.56 1.45
N ASP A 482 -22.50 8.11 0.69
CA ASP A 482 -21.93 8.85 -0.43
C ASP A 482 -22.67 8.56 -1.74
N THR A 483 -23.77 9.28 -1.98
CA THR A 483 -24.57 9.15 -3.21
C THR A 483 -23.82 9.65 -4.46
N SER A 484 -22.88 10.58 -4.30
CA SER A 484 -21.98 11.02 -5.38
C SER A 484 -20.98 9.93 -5.79
N GLY A 485 -20.44 9.19 -4.82
CA GLY A 485 -19.59 8.03 -5.04
C GLY A 485 -20.30 6.95 -5.87
N ILE A 486 -21.54 6.59 -5.51
CA ILE A 486 -22.38 5.67 -6.30
C ILE A 486 -22.55 6.16 -7.74
N THR A 487 -22.83 7.44 -7.93
CA THR A 487 -23.02 8.01 -9.27
C THR A 487 -21.76 7.87 -10.12
N THR A 488 -20.59 8.10 -9.51
CA THR A 488 -19.28 7.94 -10.18
C THR A 488 -19.01 6.48 -10.53
N ALA A 489 -19.29 5.56 -9.60
CA ALA A 489 -19.10 4.12 -9.80
C ALA A 489 -20.04 3.57 -10.89
N ALA A 490 -21.32 3.97 -10.88
CA ALA A 490 -22.29 3.58 -11.90
C ALA A 490 -21.92 4.09 -13.30
N ASN A 491 -21.46 5.34 -13.42
CA ASN A 491 -20.95 5.88 -14.69
C ASN A 491 -19.71 5.13 -15.19
N SER A 492 -18.80 4.79 -14.28
CA SER A 492 -17.59 4.02 -14.60
C SER A 492 -17.95 2.62 -15.10
N PHE A 493 -18.90 1.96 -14.45
CA PHE A 493 -19.46 0.67 -14.88
C PHE A 493 -20.06 0.73 -16.28
N VAL A 494 -20.94 1.70 -16.54
CA VAL A 494 -21.57 1.92 -17.86
C VAL A 494 -20.51 2.19 -18.93
N THR A 495 -19.52 3.03 -18.63
CA THR A 495 -18.44 3.37 -19.55
C THR A 495 -17.57 2.17 -19.90
N ALA A 496 -17.23 1.33 -18.91
CA ALA A 496 -16.46 0.11 -19.12
C ALA A 496 -17.17 -0.84 -20.10
N TYR A 497 -18.47 -1.08 -19.90
CA TYR A 497 -19.25 -1.90 -20.81
C TYR A 497 -19.37 -1.28 -22.20
N ASN A 498 -19.67 0.02 -22.28
CA ASN A 498 -19.84 0.72 -23.56
C ASN A 498 -18.56 0.73 -24.39
N THR A 499 -17.40 0.77 -23.75
CA THR A 499 -16.10 0.63 -24.42
C THR A 499 -15.96 -0.75 -25.06
N LEU A 500 -16.29 -1.81 -24.32
CA LEU A 500 -16.31 -3.17 -24.86
C LEU A 500 -17.33 -3.33 -26.00
N ALA A 501 -18.57 -2.89 -25.79
CA ALA A 501 -19.65 -2.99 -26.77
C ALA A 501 -19.28 -2.31 -28.09
N LYS A 502 -18.68 -1.11 -28.05
CA LYS A 502 -18.19 -0.41 -29.24
C LYS A 502 -17.05 -1.14 -29.92
N ALA A 503 -16.09 -1.68 -29.16
CA ALA A 503 -14.98 -2.45 -29.72
C ALA A 503 -15.48 -3.70 -30.45
N VAL A 504 -16.41 -4.45 -29.83
CA VAL A 504 -17.02 -5.63 -30.44
C VAL A 504 -17.83 -5.26 -31.68
N ALA A 505 -18.66 -4.20 -31.61
CA ALA A 505 -19.45 -3.73 -32.75
C ALA A 505 -18.56 -3.38 -33.96
N GLY A 506 -17.41 -2.75 -33.73
CA GLY A 506 -16.42 -2.47 -34.78
C GLY A 506 -15.82 -3.74 -35.39
N MET A 507 -15.58 -4.77 -34.57
CA MET A 507 -15.03 -6.07 -35.03
C MET A 507 -16.06 -6.95 -35.74
N THR A 508 -17.36 -6.71 -35.52
CA THR A 508 -18.46 -7.50 -36.10
C THR A 508 -19.29 -6.74 -37.14
N ALA A 509 -18.88 -5.53 -37.53
CA ALA A 509 -19.63 -4.71 -38.48
C ALA A 509 -19.78 -5.41 -39.84
N GLN A 510 -21.01 -5.45 -40.36
CA GLN A 510 -21.27 -5.85 -41.74
C GLN A 510 -21.56 -4.60 -42.57
N THR A 511 -20.77 -4.38 -43.63
CA THR A 511 -21.03 -3.31 -44.60
C THR A 511 -21.47 -3.95 -45.92
N PRO A 512 -22.78 -3.95 -46.23
CA PRO A 512 -23.28 -4.43 -47.51
C PRO A 512 -22.64 -3.63 -48.66
N SER A 513 -22.25 -4.32 -49.73
CA SER A 513 -21.79 -3.63 -50.94
C SER A 513 -22.92 -2.77 -51.51
N THR A 514 -22.62 -1.51 -51.81
CA THR A 514 -23.54 -0.60 -52.52
C THR A 514 -23.57 -0.85 -54.03
N THR A 515 -22.70 -1.72 -54.54
CA THR A 515 -22.61 -2.08 -55.97
C THR A 515 -22.97 -3.54 -56.18
N LEU A 516 -23.94 -3.79 -57.06
CA LEU A 516 -24.38 -5.13 -57.44
C LEU A 516 -23.21 -5.93 -58.05
N GLY A 517 -22.93 -7.11 -57.49
CA GLY A 517 -21.85 -8.00 -57.95
C GLY A 517 -20.50 -7.83 -57.25
N GLN A 518 -20.35 -6.88 -56.32
CA GLN A 518 -19.15 -6.76 -55.47
C GLN A 518 -19.34 -7.44 -54.11
N ALA A 519 -18.26 -7.96 -53.54
CA ALA A 519 -18.25 -8.58 -52.21
C ALA A 519 -18.48 -7.53 -51.11
N ASN A 520 -19.17 -7.93 -50.03
CA ASN A 520 -19.37 -7.08 -48.86
C ASN A 520 -18.04 -6.76 -48.17
N ASN A 521 -17.93 -5.56 -47.60
CA ASN A 521 -16.80 -5.18 -46.74
C ASN A 521 -17.19 -5.43 -45.28
N SER A 522 -17.05 -6.68 -44.85
CA SER A 522 -17.38 -7.10 -43.49
C SER A 522 -16.14 -7.16 -42.61
N ALA A 523 -16.26 -6.74 -41.36
CA ALA A 523 -15.20 -6.89 -40.38
C ALA A 523 -14.90 -8.39 -40.14
N PRO A 524 -13.67 -8.74 -39.73
CA PRO A 524 -13.23 -10.14 -39.65
C PRO A 524 -14.13 -11.06 -38.80
N LEU A 525 -14.78 -10.53 -37.75
CA LEU A 525 -15.63 -11.33 -36.85
C LEU A 525 -17.14 -11.21 -37.16
N ALA A 526 -17.51 -10.58 -38.28
CA ALA A 526 -18.90 -10.30 -38.62
C ALA A 526 -19.81 -11.53 -38.78
N SER A 527 -19.22 -12.71 -39.02
CA SER A 527 -19.95 -13.98 -39.15
C SER A 527 -19.60 -14.98 -38.03
N GLU A 528 -18.85 -14.55 -37.01
CA GLU A 528 -18.46 -15.43 -35.91
C GLU A 528 -19.57 -15.56 -34.87
N SER A 529 -20.20 -16.74 -34.83
CA SER A 529 -21.26 -17.07 -33.86
C SER A 529 -20.77 -17.04 -32.42
N SER A 530 -19.50 -17.37 -32.20
CA SER A 530 -18.87 -17.35 -30.87
C SER A 530 -18.87 -15.96 -30.22
N VAL A 531 -18.67 -14.89 -30.99
CA VAL A 531 -18.72 -13.51 -30.48
C VAL A 531 -20.14 -13.16 -30.03
N GLN A 532 -21.15 -13.60 -30.79
CA GLN A 532 -22.55 -13.42 -30.41
C GLN A 532 -22.90 -14.19 -29.13
N THR A 533 -22.41 -15.43 -28.99
CA THR A 533 -22.58 -16.23 -27.77
C THR A 533 -21.98 -15.52 -26.55
N ILE A 534 -20.75 -15.02 -26.67
CA ILE A 534 -20.08 -14.26 -25.60
C ILE A 534 -20.90 -13.03 -25.20
N MET A 535 -21.32 -12.22 -26.18
CA MET A 535 -22.11 -11.02 -25.90
C MET A 535 -23.48 -11.33 -25.31
N ASN A 536 -24.12 -12.43 -25.70
CA ASN A 536 -25.39 -12.85 -25.10
C ASN A 536 -25.20 -13.31 -23.65
N GLN A 537 -24.17 -14.11 -23.36
CA GLN A 537 -23.84 -14.52 -21.99
C GLN A 537 -23.55 -13.31 -21.10
N LEU A 538 -22.80 -12.34 -21.63
CA LEU A 538 -22.48 -11.11 -20.92
C LEU A 538 -23.74 -10.29 -20.63
N ARG A 539 -24.62 -10.09 -21.62
CA ARG A 539 -25.89 -9.35 -21.45
C ARG A 539 -26.81 -10.03 -20.44
N ASN A 540 -26.93 -11.36 -20.48
CA ASN A 540 -27.73 -12.13 -19.53
C ASN A 540 -27.16 -12.03 -18.10
N THR A 541 -25.85 -12.01 -17.96
CA THR A 541 -25.19 -11.89 -16.65
C THR A 541 -25.31 -10.48 -16.07
N LEU A 542 -25.23 -9.45 -16.93
CA LEU A 542 -25.40 -8.04 -16.54
C LEU A 542 -26.76 -7.75 -15.91
N PHE A 543 -27.82 -8.37 -16.44
CA PHE A 543 -29.20 -8.16 -15.98
C PHE A 543 -29.76 -9.38 -15.24
N ALA A 544 -28.89 -10.26 -14.75
CA ALA A 544 -29.30 -11.34 -13.87
C ALA A 544 -29.83 -10.76 -12.56
N THR A 545 -30.89 -11.38 -12.03
CA THR A 545 -31.47 -11.00 -10.74
C THR A 545 -30.47 -11.26 -9.60
N VAL A 546 -30.39 -10.33 -8.66
CA VAL A 546 -29.62 -10.43 -7.42
C VAL A 546 -30.57 -10.37 -6.23
N ASP A 547 -30.49 -11.36 -5.35
CA ASP A 547 -31.31 -11.46 -4.14
C ASP A 547 -30.72 -10.61 -3.00
N GLY A 548 -31.58 -10.17 -2.07
CA GLY A 548 -31.15 -9.48 -0.85
C GLY A 548 -31.07 -7.95 -0.92
N GLY A 549 -31.40 -7.34 -2.07
CA GLY A 549 -31.31 -5.89 -2.26
C GLY A 549 -32.56 -5.08 -1.84
N ASN A 550 -33.47 -5.66 -1.04
CA ASN A 550 -34.67 -4.99 -0.51
C ASN A 550 -35.49 -4.21 -1.57
N GLY A 551 -35.83 -4.87 -2.68
CA GLY A 551 -36.58 -4.25 -3.79
C GLY A 551 -35.71 -3.75 -4.95
N ILE A 552 -34.38 -3.70 -4.78
CA ILE A 552 -33.42 -3.56 -5.89
C ILE A 552 -32.89 -4.96 -6.22
N SER A 553 -33.19 -5.44 -7.42
CA SER A 553 -32.86 -6.81 -7.83
C SER A 553 -32.16 -6.88 -9.20
N SER A 554 -32.19 -5.80 -9.98
CA SER A 554 -31.58 -5.69 -11.29
C SER A 554 -31.03 -4.29 -11.56
N LEU A 555 -30.16 -4.16 -12.57
CA LEU A 555 -29.65 -2.85 -13.04
C LEU A 555 -30.77 -1.89 -13.47
N SER A 556 -31.88 -2.43 -13.98
CA SER A 556 -33.03 -1.63 -14.40
C SER A 556 -33.68 -0.88 -13.24
N ASP A 557 -33.65 -1.44 -12.03
CA ASP A 557 -34.26 -0.86 -10.82
C ASP A 557 -33.53 0.41 -10.37
N ILE A 558 -32.25 0.53 -10.74
CA ILE A 558 -31.41 1.71 -10.48
C ILE A 558 -31.23 2.61 -11.71
N GLY A 559 -31.98 2.34 -12.80
CA GLY A 559 -31.97 3.17 -13.99
C GLY A 559 -30.87 2.87 -15.02
N ILE A 560 -30.18 1.72 -14.93
CA ILE A 560 -29.24 1.29 -15.96
C ILE A 560 -29.95 0.31 -16.92
N SER A 561 -29.96 0.62 -18.22
CA SER A 561 -30.67 -0.18 -19.23
C SER A 561 -29.94 -0.26 -20.56
N PHE A 562 -30.31 -1.25 -21.39
CA PHE A 562 -29.80 -1.37 -22.75
C PHE A 562 -30.49 -0.41 -23.71
N GLN A 563 -29.68 0.17 -24.61
CA GLN A 563 -30.11 0.92 -25.77
C GLN A 563 -30.22 0.00 -27.00
N LYS A 564 -30.87 0.50 -28.06
CA LYS A 564 -31.08 -0.26 -29.31
C LYS A 564 -29.78 -0.68 -30.01
N ASP A 565 -28.70 0.08 -29.79
CA ASP A 565 -27.37 -0.21 -30.35
C ASP A 565 -26.56 -1.21 -29.51
N GLY A 566 -27.13 -1.72 -28.41
CA GLY A 566 -26.48 -2.67 -27.51
C GLY A 566 -25.58 -2.02 -26.46
N THR A 567 -25.49 -0.68 -26.38
CA THR A 567 -24.82 0.03 -25.29
C THR A 567 -25.73 0.17 -24.06
N LEU A 568 -25.14 0.52 -22.91
CA LEU A 568 -25.87 0.86 -21.68
C LEU A 568 -26.06 2.38 -21.57
N ALA A 569 -27.22 2.77 -21.06
CA ALA A 569 -27.53 4.14 -20.62
C ALA A 569 -27.83 4.16 -19.11
N LEU A 570 -27.55 5.30 -18.48
CA LEU A 570 -27.86 5.57 -17.08
C LEU A 570 -28.90 6.69 -16.98
N ASP A 571 -30.02 6.39 -16.35
CA ASP A 571 -30.98 7.38 -15.85
C ASP A 571 -30.52 7.88 -14.47
N SER A 572 -29.87 9.04 -14.45
CA SER A 572 -29.32 9.63 -13.23
C SER A 572 -30.39 9.96 -12.18
N THR A 573 -31.64 10.20 -12.60
CA THR A 573 -32.73 10.55 -11.67
C THR A 573 -33.23 9.31 -10.92
N LYS A 574 -33.35 8.17 -11.60
CA LYS A 574 -33.66 6.89 -10.97
C LYS A 574 -32.54 6.44 -10.05
N LEU A 575 -31.28 6.58 -10.47
CA LEU A 575 -30.14 6.25 -9.62
C LEU A 575 -30.11 7.10 -8.35
N ALA A 576 -30.31 8.42 -8.46
CA ALA A 576 -30.34 9.31 -7.31
C ALA A 576 -31.47 8.96 -6.32
N THR A 577 -32.65 8.60 -6.85
CA THR A 577 -33.80 8.14 -6.04
C THR A 577 -33.49 6.84 -5.32
N ALA A 578 -32.94 5.84 -6.04
CA ALA A 578 -32.54 4.56 -5.45
C ALA A 578 -31.43 4.73 -4.40
N ALA A 579 -30.44 5.59 -4.66
CA ALA A 579 -29.32 5.83 -3.75
C ALA A 579 -29.76 6.52 -2.47
N THR A 580 -30.80 7.36 -2.53
CA THR A 580 -31.38 8.02 -1.35
C THR A 580 -32.25 7.06 -0.54
N ASN A 581 -33.09 6.26 -1.21
CA ASN A 581 -34.12 5.46 -0.54
C ASN A 581 -33.65 4.06 -0.15
N ASN A 582 -32.69 3.48 -0.86
CA ASN A 582 -32.20 2.13 -0.65
C ASN A 582 -30.73 1.97 -1.06
N PHE A 583 -29.87 2.74 -0.39
CA PHE A 583 -28.41 2.73 -0.60
C PHE A 583 -27.81 1.32 -0.47
N ALA A 584 -28.20 0.57 0.56
CA ALA A 584 -27.72 -0.79 0.81
C ALA A 584 -28.11 -1.77 -0.32
N GLY A 585 -29.30 -1.59 -0.90
CA GLY A 585 -29.76 -2.39 -2.04
C GLY A 585 -28.89 -2.21 -3.28
N ILE A 586 -28.39 -1.00 -3.54
CA ILE A 586 -27.43 -0.75 -4.64
C ILE A 586 -26.11 -1.47 -4.38
N ALA A 587 -25.56 -1.34 -3.17
CA ALA A 587 -24.34 -2.05 -2.81
C ALA A 587 -24.49 -3.56 -2.99
N ASN A 588 -25.59 -4.14 -2.50
CA ASN A 588 -25.89 -5.56 -2.67
C ASN A 588 -26.02 -5.98 -4.15
N LEU A 589 -26.69 -5.16 -4.98
CA LEU A 589 -26.84 -5.43 -6.40
C LEU A 589 -25.49 -5.61 -7.10
N PHE A 590 -24.51 -4.73 -6.82
CA PHE A 590 -23.22 -4.79 -7.47
C PHE A 590 -22.28 -5.80 -6.81
N THR A 591 -22.22 -5.85 -5.48
CA THR A 591 -21.14 -6.52 -4.74
C THR A 591 -21.64 -7.44 -3.64
N GLY A 592 -22.92 -7.81 -3.63
CA GLY A 592 -23.45 -8.84 -2.73
C GLY A 592 -22.62 -10.12 -2.80
N THR A 593 -22.49 -10.82 -1.68
CA THR A 593 -21.71 -12.05 -1.59
C THR A 593 -22.54 -13.13 -0.93
N ASP A 594 -22.53 -14.32 -1.50
CA ASP A 594 -23.02 -15.51 -0.80
C ASP A 594 -22.14 -15.78 0.44
N PRO A 595 -22.73 -16.01 1.63
CA PRO A 595 -21.99 -16.52 2.78
C PRO A 595 -21.16 -17.77 2.48
N ASP A 596 -21.63 -18.62 1.57
CA ASP A 596 -20.83 -19.71 1.00
C ASP A 596 -19.99 -19.19 -0.18
N THR A 597 -18.76 -18.81 0.13
CA THR A 597 -17.77 -18.30 -0.85
C THR A 597 -17.42 -19.29 -1.96
N THR A 598 -17.79 -20.57 -1.85
CA THR A 598 -17.57 -21.58 -2.90
C THR A 598 -18.65 -21.55 -3.98
N ASN A 599 -19.83 -20.98 -3.66
CA ASN A 599 -20.95 -20.90 -4.59
C ASN A 599 -20.87 -19.66 -5.48
N THR A 600 -20.08 -19.76 -6.55
CA THR A 600 -19.89 -18.66 -7.52
C THR A 600 -21.12 -18.35 -8.38
N THR A 601 -22.12 -19.25 -8.41
CA THR A 601 -23.34 -19.12 -9.24
C THR A 601 -24.56 -18.58 -8.49
N SER A 602 -24.44 -18.37 -7.17
CA SER A 602 -25.54 -17.95 -6.31
C SER A 602 -26.27 -16.70 -6.82
N SER A 603 -27.59 -16.63 -6.63
CA SER A 603 -28.39 -15.42 -6.82
C SER A 603 -28.03 -14.32 -5.82
N LYS A 604 -27.36 -14.65 -4.71
CA LYS A 604 -26.88 -13.66 -3.73
C LYS A 604 -25.60 -12.94 -4.17
N ASN A 605 -24.88 -13.48 -5.15
CA ASN A 605 -23.68 -12.82 -5.66
C ASN A 605 -24.07 -11.59 -6.48
N GLY A 606 -23.40 -10.48 -6.23
CA GLY A 606 -23.58 -9.24 -6.96
C GLY A 606 -23.12 -9.35 -8.41
N ILE A 607 -23.56 -8.40 -9.22
CA ILE A 607 -23.29 -8.35 -10.66
C ILE A 607 -21.79 -8.32 -10.95
N VAL A 608 -21.00 -7.56 -10.18
CA VAL A 608 -19.54 -7.48 -10.36
C VAL A 608 -18.91 -8.86 -10.22
N THR A 609 -19.25 -9.60 -9.15
CA THR A 609 -18.75 -10.96 -8.91
C THR A 609 -19.17 -11.92 -10.03
N LYS A 610 -20.44 -11.88 -10.45
CA LYS A 610 -20.95 -12.71 -11.55
C LYS A 610 -20.21 -12.43 -12.86
N LEU A 611 -19.97 -11.15 -13.18
CA LEU A 611 -19.23 -10.74 -14.37
C LEU A 611 -17.76 -11.16 -14.32
N GLN A 612 -17.11 -11.01 -13.16
CA GLN A 612 -15.72 -11.44 -12.98
C GLN A 612 -15.58 -12.95 -13.18
N THR A 613 -16.50 -13.76 -12.63
CA THR A 613 -16.54 -15.21 -12.84
C THR A 613 -16.71 -15.56 -14.32
N LEU A 614 -17.65 -14.91 -15.01
CA LEU A 614 -17.86 -15.11 -16.45
C LEU A 614 -16.60 -14.73 -17.25
N MET A 615 -16.03 -13.54 -17.03
CA MET A 615 -14.85 -13.08 -17.75
C MET A 615 -13.65 -14.01 -17.52
N THR A 616 -13.46 -14.49 -16.29
CA THR A 616 -12.40 -15.45 -15.96
C THR A 616 -12.58 -16.75 -16.74
N SER A 617 -13.80 -17.28 -16.81
CA SER A 617 -14.11 -18.48 -17.60
C SER A 617 -13.83 -18.26 -19.09
N LEU A 618 -14.29 -17.15 -19.67
CA LEU A 618 -14.11 -16.82 -21.09
C LEU A 618 -12.64 -16.58 -21.49
N LEU A 619 -11.86 -15.96 -20.61
CA LEU A 619 -10.46 -15.59 -20.84
C LEU A 619 -9.44 -16.65 -20.42
N SER A 620 -9.89 -17.70 -19.71
CA SER A 620 -9.04 -18.83 -19.32
C SER A 620 -8.42 -19.54 -20.53
N ASP A 621 -7.36 -20.31 -20.29
CA ASP A 621 -6.69 -21.08 -21.34
C ASP A 621 -7.59 -22.17 -21.96
N SER A 622 -8.61 -22.60 -21.22
CA SER A 622 -9.66 -23.53 -21.68
C SER A 622 -10.93 -22.80 -22.16
N GLY A 623 -10.94 -21.47 -22.17
CA GLY A 623 -12.08 -20.65 -22.55
C GLY A 623 -12.35 -20.65 -24.06
N ILE A 624 -13.53 -20.18 -24.44
CA ILE A 624 -13.99 -20.16 -25.85
C ILE A 624 -13.03 -19.41 -26.79
N ILE A 625 -12.40 -18.34 -26.31
CA ILE A 625 -11.48 -17.51 -27.11
C ILE A 625 -10.18 -18.27 -27.37
N ALA A 626 -9.60 -18.88 -26.32
CA ALA A 626 -8.40 -19.69 -26.44
C ALA A 626 -8.66 -20.92 -27.33
N SER A 627 -9.79 -21.62 -27.13
CA SER A 627 -10.19 -22.75 -27.97
C SER A 627 -10.30 -22.39 -29.45
N LYS A 628 -10.97 -21.26 -29.78
CA LYS A 628 -11.08 -20.77 -31.16
C LYS A 628 -9.74 -20.36 -31.75
N THR A 629 -8.91 -19.66 -30.99
CA THR A 629 -7.58 -19.22 -31.42
C THR A 629 -6.68 -20.43 -31.72
N ASN A 630 -6.65 -21.43 -30.84
CA ASN A 630 -5.87 -22.65 -31.02
C ASN A 630 -6.35 -23.45 -32.22
N GLY A 631 -7.67 -23.55 -32.44
CA GLY A 631 -8.24 -24.21 -33.63
C GLY A 631 -7.88 -23.51 -34.95
N LEU A 632 -7.87 -22.18 -34.96
CA LEU A 632 -7.43 -21.39 -36.11
C LEU A 632 -5.91 -21.54 -36.36
N GLN A 633 -5.10 -21.56 -35.30
CA GLN A 633 -3.66 -21.81 -35.41
C GLN A 633 -3.35 -23.20 -35.96
N ALA A 634 -4.09 -24.23 -35.52
CA ALA A 634 -3.97 -25.59 -36.07
C ALA A 634 -4.38 -25.62 -37.56
N SER A 635 -5.47 -24.94 -37.92
CA SER A 635 -5.92 -24.83 -39.32
C SER A 635 -4.90 -24.09 -40.20
N LEU A 636 -4.29 -23.03 -39.67
CA LEU A 636 -3.20 -22.30 -40.32
C LEU A 636 -1.98 -23.20 -40.54
N LYS A 637 -1.58 -23.96 -39.52
CA LYS A 637 -0.46 -24.91 -39.62
C LYS A 637 -0.72 -25.95 -40.72
N ILE A 638 -1.90 -26.57 -40.73
CA ILE A 638 -2.29 -27.54 -41.77
C ILE A 638 -2.26 -26.90 -43.16
N ASN A 639 -2.72 -25.65 -43.29
CA ASN A 639 -2.68 -24.93 -44.56
C ASN A 639 -1.23 -24.66 -45.02
N GLN A 640 -0.34 -24.24 -44.11
CA GLN A 640 1.09 -24.03 -44.39
C GLN A 640 1.80 -25.33 -44.81
N ASP A 641 1.48 -26.45 -44.16
CA ASP A 641 2.02 -27.77 -44.53
C ASP A 641 1.55 -28.17 -45.95
N ARG A 642 0.30 -27.85 -46.32
CA ARG A 642 -0.21 -28.02 -47.70
C ARG A 642 0.50 -27.12 -48.71
N GLN A 643 0.74 -25.85 -48.37
CA GLN A 643 1.50 -24.94 -49.23
C GLN A 643 2.90 -25.49 -49.49
N THR A 644 3.59 -25.96 -48.44
CA THR A 644 4.92 -26.57 -48.54
C THR A 644 4.89 -27.81 -49.45
N THR A 645 3.88 -28.67 -49.29
CA THR A 645 3.72 -29.87 -50.13
C THR A 645 3.50 -29.51 -51.61
N VAL A 646 2.64 -28.52 -51.89
CA VAL A 646 2.40 -28.02 -53.26
C VAL A 646 3.67 -27.38 -53.82
N GLN A 647 4.41 -26.61 -53.03
CA GLN A 647 5.66 -25.99 -53.45
C GLN A 647 6.71 -27.04 -53.85
N THR A 648 6.86 -28.12 -53.06
CA THR A 648 7.72 -29.26 -53.40
C THR A 648 7.27 -29.93 -54.70
N ARG A 649 5.95 -30.14 -54.88
CA ARG A 649 5.42 -30.75 -56.10
C ARG A 649 5.65 -29.87 -57.33
N LEU A 650 5.49 -28.56 -57.21
CA LEU A 650 5.77 -27.60 -58.28
C LEU A 650 7.26 -27.57 -58.62
N SER A 651 8.15 -27.73 -57.63
CA SER A 651 9.60 -27.86 -57.87
C SER A 651 9.92 -29.12 -58.68
N ASN A 652 9.38 -30.27 -58.30
CA ASN A 652 9.59 -31.51 -59.05
C ASN A 652 9.02 -31.41 -60.47
N LEU A 653 7.83 -30.80 -60.63
CA LEU A 653 7.23 -30.57 -61.94
C LEU A 653 8.08 -29.65 -62.81
N LYS A 654 8.73 -28.64 -62.21
CA LYS A 654 9.68 -27.77 -62.92
C LYS A 654 10.86 -28.57 -63.45
N ASP A 655 11.42 -29.47 -62.66
CA ASP A 655 12.54 -30.31 -63.07
C ASP A 655 12.12 -31.29 -64.18
N ASP A 656 10.94 -31.91 -64.05
CA ASP A 656 10.37 -32.79 -65.07
C ASP A 656 10.14 -32.06 -66.40
N TYR A 657 9.53 -30.87 -66.36
CA TYR A 657 9.35 -30.05 -67.56
C TYR A 657 10.69 -29.63 -68.16
N THR A 658 11.64 -29.19 -67.34
CA THR A 658 13.00 -28.84 -67.81
C THR A 658 13.64 -30.01 -68.54
N ASN A 659 13.58 -31.22 -67.98
CA ASN A 659 14.10 -32.42 -68.61
C ASN A 659 13.37 -32.79 -69.91
N GLN A 660 12.03 -32.72 -69.92
CA GLN A 660 11.23 -33.00 -71.12
C GLN A 660 11.52 -32.01 -72.25
N PHE A 661 11.56 -30.72 -71.97
CA PHE A 661 11.85 -29.69 -72.96
C PHE A 661 13.31 -29.74 -73.44
N ASN A 662 14.27 -30.08 -72.57
CA ASN A 662 15.66 -30.34 -72.98
C ASN A 662 15.77 -31.53 -73.93
N ARG A 663 15.07 -32.65 -73.63
CA ARG A 663 15.01 -33.81 -74.53
C ARG A 663 14.36 -33.45 -75.87
N LEU A 664 13.29 -32.65 -75.85
CA LEU A 664 12.65 -32.14 -77.06
C LEU A 664 13.63 -31.29 -77.89
N ASN A 665 14.42 -30.44 -77.25
CA ASN A 665 15.43 -29.61 -77.91
C ASN A 665 16.53 -30.46 -78.57
N VAL A 666 16.98 -31.54 -77.90
CA VAL A 666 17.92 -32.52 -78.48
C VAL A 666 17.29 -33.25 -79.68
N THR A 667 16.03 -33.67 -79.58
CA THR A 667 15.32 -34.30 -80.70
C THR A 667 15.16 -33.33 -81.87
N LEU A 668 14.76 -32.08 -81.63
CA LEU A 668 14.67 -31.05 -82.67
C LEU A 668 16.02 -30.79 -83.34
N ALA A 669 17.10 -30.68 -82.56
CA ALA A 669 18.44 -30.53 -83.10
C ALA A 669 18.85 -31.74 -83.96
N SER A 670 18.52 -32.96 -83.53
CA SER A 670 18.76 -34.18 -84.32
C SER A 670 17.93 -34.23 -85.61
N MET A 671 16.68 -33.76 -85.58
CA MET A 671 15.81 -33.65 -86.76
C MET A 671 16.32 -32.58 -87.72
N GLN A 672 16.79 -31.44 -87.22
CA GLN A 672 17.43 -30.39 -88.04
C GLN A 672 18.74 -30.87 -88.65
N SER A 673 19.55 -31.63 -87.91
CA SER A 673 20.75 -32.28 -88.44
C SER A 673 20.40 -33.31 -89.52
N THR A 674 19.36 -34.12 -89.30
CA THR A 674 18.88 -35.12 -90.29
C THR A 674 18.30 -34.44 -91.52
N GLN A 675 17.55 -33.35 -91.36
CA GLN A 675 17.04 -32.53 -92.46
C GLN A 675 18.18 -31.89 -93.23
N SER A 676 19.19 -31.34 -92.56
CA SER A 676 20.37 -30.74 -93.19
C SER A 676 21.16 -31.81 -93.97
N TYR A 677 21.32 -33.00 -93.40
CA TYR A 677 21.92 -34.16 -94.04
C TYR A 677 21.13 -34.61 -95.28
N LEU A 678 19.81 -34.80 -95.17
CA LEU A 678 18.94 -35.14 -96.30
C LEU A 678 18.94 -34.06 -97.38
N THR A 679 18.97 -32.78 -97.00
CA THR A 679 19.06 -31.65 -97.92
C THR A 679 20.38 -31.66 -98.67
N GLN A 680 21.51 -31.93 -97.99
CA GLN A 680 22.81 -32.13 -98.63
C GLN A 680 22.82 -33.37 -99.54
N GLN A 681 22.21 -34.48 -99.13
CA GLN A 681 22.12 -35.69 -99.94
C GLN A 681 21.28 -35.46 -101.20
N LEU A 682 20.10 -34.82 -101.09
CA LEU A 682 19.28 -34.43 -102.24
C LEU A 682 20.02 -33.45 -103.16
N ALA A 683 20.71 -32.46 -102.60
CA ALA A 683 21.51 -31.51 -103.39
C ALA A 683 22.69 -32.20 -104.11
N SER A 684 23.24 -33.27 -103.54
CA SER A 684 24.28 -34.10 -104.17
C SER A 684 23.71 -34.99 -105.29
N LEU A 685 22.50 -35.55 -105.13
CA LEU A 685 21.78 -36.29 -106.16
C LEU A 685 21.35 -35.41 -107.35
N ALA A 686 21.02 -34.14 -107.10
CA ALA A 686 20.71 -33.16 -108.16
C ALA A 686 21.93 -32.75 -109.00
N LYS A 687 23.16 -33.04 -108.56
CA LYS A 687 24.41 -32.77 -109.31
C LYS A 687 24.89 -33.97 -110.15
N SER A 688 24.26 -35.14 -110.02
CA SER A 688 24.60 -36.35 -110.79
C SER A 688 23.63 -36.63 -111.95
N SER A 689 22.93 -35.60 -112.45
CA SER A 689 22.05 -35.65 -113.64
C SER A 689 22.76 -35.07 -114.86
#